data_AF-A0A5C4MTF3-F1
#
_entry.id   AF-A0A5C4MTF3-F1
#
_cell.length_a   1.000
_cell.length_b   1.000
_cell.length_c   1.000
_cell.angle_alpha   90.00
_cell.angle_beta   90.00
_cell.angle_gamma   90.00
#
_symmetry.space_group_name_H-M   'P 1'
#
loop_
_entity.id
_entity.type
_entity.pdbx_description
1 polymer ?
#
loop_
_entity_poly.entity_id
_entity_poly.type
_entity_poly.pdbx_seq_one_letter_code
_entity_poly.pdbx_strand_id
1 'polypeptide(L)'
;MDTDEGMAPVALGRASWFSFRQRDEEPRRKARPGAGPQESPETSAFETSGLFDVSWYAAEADERFDDLGSAVAHYRAVGAELQLSPNPFFDPSVVDEPAPGLTPFGTYLVQRRRWRRSPHPAWNHKAYLRAHPEAADAPFGPLGHLYGSLGDESVVHLRLAGETAVPWSSVRDRWREHAVAWCRIQRTAKRGLVEELPADHVLPDHPAVVPSPETLVSIVMPTWNRSAQLLEALASVQAQTWGHWEALVVDDGSDDDTAAVVEALAERDPRIRLIRRPHEGVCRARNAALEEAQGGFVAFLDSDNRWMPDFLEAMLRAMEADGLGAAYGTMMVETPEGPRYRATQVSRDVLKVGNHVDMNVLVVRAETIRRVGGFDTSLKRAVDYDLVLRLLDVTDVVHVPVIGVLYDNGPGEDRISVREPAAWNDVVQLKHAIDWDAECAADRDDATVSVILPARDVDAHLRKRVSVARHALEDAAEVVVVDSSPSRRVASTVLPHLLVGERVTYHRLPVPVSFAYAVDVGFTLSRGASLLVLDERVLPTARAVRELAAHLESSGTHVVVQPVTVDELGIVVTAGAVFGPRHQLPAAFLGGHLGGEVRRLGPEAFPLPAVDGHTFVTRSADFARLHGLDPLLYDELEVTDFGLRLCEGVPEARQDLLPDVQVVLAEPARTRRRSSASREVFKSRHAASLTATPDAVWAACGLGVAGWERLANQPHAVRPVVYRRSSGRQLPLRWVLLTGGAAAPGWMRSWVEALSEALTAEGQDVVVHDDRYISRRLSYMDDVAVTLDVGCGLPGNPEAVRVAWVRAAPSHVRSALADHADLLVAPSTRSSDRFAQSGGPPFTTGWIFGTLDEGTVLPDVVPAGSGPVLVLGDPTFGAGLADALAEAGVEALGVGKRWASVLGDRWVRWPETCVAWYELLAGATRVVSIVDPAAGADGLVLPPVVDALVVRGEVISNVSVDGPPWAGGVVAFDNAQQLVDLLGHEPKALDEATRRHLRDQHSPREAARRLVEVVRVVRRDGSGGGLAPEGDRPVESLDLA
;
A
#
# COMPACT_ATOMS: atom_id res chain seq x y z
N MET A 1 -42.70 -43.51 26.05
CA MET A 1 -41.97 -43.78 27.30
C MET A 1 -40.57 -44.17 26.87
N ASP A 2 -39.81 -43.20 26.36
CA ASP A 2 -39.02 -42.22 27.14
C ASP A 2 -37.79 -42.94 27.73
N THR A 3 -36.54 -42.51 27.56
CA THR A 3 -35.96 -41.24 27.08
C THR A 3 -34.46 -41.46 26.81
N ASP A 4 -33.91 -40.59 25.95
CA ASP A 4 -32.54 -40.08 25.80
C ASP A 4 -31.37 -40.58 26.68
N GLU A 5 -30.23 -40.75 26.00
CA GLU A 5 -28.87 -40.18 26.25
C GLU A 5 -27.89 -41.02 25.39
N GLY A 6 -27.08 -40.51 24.46
CA GLY A 6 -26.25 -39.32 24.43
C GLY A 6 -24.89 -39.78 23.88
N MET A 7 -24.57 -39.39 22.62
CA MET A 7 -23.30 -39.70 21.96
C MET A 7 -22.12 -39.18 22.81
N ALA A 8 -21.22 -40.09 23.19
CA ALA A 8 -19.96 -39.74 23.81
C ALA A 8 -18.95 -39.23 22.76
N PRO A 9 -18.14 -38.20 23.06
CA PRO A 9 -17.06 -37.75 22.19
C PRO A 9 -15.94 -38.80 22.16
N VAL A 10 -15.53 -39.19 20.95
CA VAL A 10 -14.35 -40.04 20.72
C VAL A 10 -13.13 -39.28 21.22
N ALA A 11 -12.54 -39.78 22.31
CA ALA A 11 -11.29 -39.28 22.84
C ALA A 11 -10.16 -39.51 21.82
N LEU A 12 -9.60 -38.42 21.28
CA LEU A 12 -8.35 -38.42 20.54
C LEU A 12 -7.22 -38.90 21.46
N GLY A 13 -6.87 -40.18 21.34
CA GLY A 13 -5.67 -40.74 21.93
C GLY A 13 -4.44 -40.07 21.32
N ARG A 14 -3.63 -39.43 22.17
CA ARG A 14 -2.29 -38.95 21.85
C ARG A 14 -1.41 -40.12 21.42
N ALA A 15 -1.28 -40.35 20.12
CA ALA A 15 -0.16 -41.08 19.54
C ALA A 15 0.89 -40.05 19.11
N SER A 16 2.02 -40.02 19.81
CA SER A 16 3.13 -39.11 19.53
C SER A 16 3.84 -39.54 18.23
N TRP A 17 3.55 -38.85 17.13
CA TRP A 17 4.35 -38.89 15.90
C TRP A 17 5.18 -37.61 15.70
N PHE A 18 5.52 -36.93 16.80
CA PHE A 18 6.43 -35.78 16.84
C PHE A 18 7.64 -36.12 17.71
N SER A 19 8.59 -36.86 17.14
CA SER A 19 9.99 -36.79 17.57
C SER A 19 10.85 -36.65 16.32
N PHE A 20 11.11 -35.41 15.91
CA PHE A 20 12.29 -35.16 15.09
C PHE A 20 13.49 -35.54 15.96
N ARG A 21 14.18 -36.63 15.61
CA ARG A 21 15.52 -36.89 16.16
C ARG A 21 16.36 -35.65 15.89
N GLN A 22 16.89 -35.09 16.97
CA GLN A 22 17.88 -34.04 16.94
C GLN A 22 18.98 -34.42 15.94
N ARG A 23 19.25 -33.52 14.99
CA ARG A 23 20.52 -33.55 14.29
C ARG A 23 21.60 -33.18 15.29
N ASP A 24 22.34 -34.18 15.77
CA ASP A 24 23.72 -33.99 16.20
C ASP A 24 24.57 -33.70 14.95
N GLU A 25 24.38 -32.54 14.34
CA GLU A 25 25.27 -32.00 13.31
C GLU A 25 25.90 -30.71 13.83
N GLU A 26 27.03 -30.86 14.53
CA GLU A 26 27.98 -29.76 14.66
C GLU A 26 28.39 -29.30 13.24
N PRO A 27 28.29 -28.00 12.90
CA PRO A 27 28.81 -27.51 11.64
C PRO A 27 30.34 -27.66 11.67
N ARG A 28 30.89 -28.55 10.83
CA ARG A 28 32.34 -28.67 10.61
C ARG A 28 32.91 -27.41 9.95
N ARG A 29 33.04 -26.32 10.72
CA ARG A 29 34.10 -25.32 10.51
C ARG A 29 35.39 -25.93 11.03
N LYS A 30 36.45 -25.96 10.22
CA LYS A 30 37.81 -26.35 10.64
C LYS A 30 38.23 -25.50 11.85
N ALA A 31 38.09 -26.04 13.05
CA ALA A 31 38.63 -25.47 14.26
C ALA A 31 40.16 -25.61 14.25
N ARG A 32 40.87 -24.52 14.56
CA ARG A 32 42.25 -24.60 15.04
C ARG A 32 42.21 -25.29 16.42
N PRO A 33 43.04 -26.31 16.70
CA PRO A 33 43.00 -26.98 18.00
C PRO A 33 43.60 -26.05 19.07
N GLY A 34 42.80 -25.67 20.07
CA GLY A 34 43.31 -24.95 21.25
C GLY A 34 42.44 -23.86 21.88
N ALA A 35 41.12 -23.82 21.68
CA ALA A 35 40.23 -22.93 22.45
C ALA A 35 39.01 -23.73 22.94
N GLY A 36 38.79 -23.79 24.26
CA GLY A 36 37.51 -24.24 24.83
C GLY A 36 36.36 -23.34 24.38
N PRO A 37 35.09 -23.70 24.65
CA PRO A 37 33.95 -22.90 24.23
C PRO A 37 34.03 -21.53 24.89
N GLN A 38 34.48 -20.51 24.15
CA GLN A 38 34.29 -19.12 24.56
C GLN A 38 32.79 -18.84 24.45
N GLU A 39 32.13 -18.62 25.59
CA GLU A 39 30.77 -18.12 25.62
C GLU A 39 30.66 -16.87 24.74
N SER A 40 29.73 -16.92 23.78
CA SER A 40 29.51 -15.76 22.92
C SER A 40 29.02 -14.58 23.78
N PRO A 41 29.43 -13.33 23.49
CA PRO A 41 28.97 -12.14 24.24
C PRO A 41 27.45 -12.02 24.33
N GLU A 42 26.73 -12.62 23.39
CA GLU A 42 25.28 -12.74 23.36
C GLU A 42 24.72 -13.64 24.47
N THR A 43 25.33 -14.81 24.68
CA THR A 43 24.88 -15.80 25.68
C THR A 43 24.96 -15.22 27.08
N SER A 44 26.11 -14.61 27.41
CA SER A 44 26.30 -13.92 28.69
C SER A 44 25.32 -12.74 28.86
N ALA A 45 24.98 -12.03 27.78
CA ALA A 45 24.01 -10.93 27.83
C ALA A 45 22.57 -11.43 28.08
N PHE A 46 22.16 -12.58 27.54
CA PHE A 46 20.83 -13.14 27.82
C PHE A 46 20.67 -13.45 29.32
N GLU A 47 21.64 -14.13 29.91
CA GLU A 47 21.61 -14.52 31.32
C GLU A 47 21.71 -13.33 32.27
N THR A 48 22.61 -12.38 31.99
CA THR A 48 22.83 -11.22 32.86
C THR A 48 21.76 -10.14 32.75
N SER A 49 20.96 -10.15 31.67
CA SER A 49 19.94 -9.11 31.47
C SER A 49 18.67 -9.28 32.30
N GLY A 50 18.28 -10.52 32.60
CA GLY A 50 16.96 -10.82 33.18
C GLY A 50 15.77 -10.45 32.26
N LEU A 51 16.01 -10.13 30.98
CA LEU A 51 14.98 -9.68 30.03
C LEU A 51 14.41 -10.81 29.16
N PHE A 52 14.88 -12.03 29.31
CA PHE A 52 14.34 -13.20 28.61
C PHE A 52 13.30 -13.89 29.50
N ASP A 53 12.02 -13.76 29.16
CA ASP A 53 10.93 -14.37 29.92
C ASP A 53 10.64 -15.77 29.38
N VAL A 54 11.14 -16.80 30.08
CA VAL A 54 10.97 -18.20 29.68
C VAL A 54 9.48 -18.59 29.61
N SER A 55 8.64 -18.04 30.49
CA SER A 55 7.21 -18.37 30.52
C SER A 55 6.46 -17.75 29.34
N TRP A 56 6.84 -16.55 28.94
CA TRP A 56 6.35 -15.90 27.74
C TRP A 56 6.82 -16.63 26.50
N TYR A 57 8.13 -16.87 26.40
CA TYR A 57 8.73 -17.52 25.24
C TYR A 57 8.24 -18.95 25.05
N ALA A 58 8.01 -19.71 26.12
CA ALA A 58 7.41 -21.04 26.07
C ALA A 58 6.00 -21.01 25.45
N ALA A 59 5.15 -20.08 25.93
CA ALA A 59 3.81 -19.91 25.38
C ALA A 59 3.89 -19.52 23.89
N GLU A 60 4.74 -18.56 23.57
CA GLU A 60 4.87 -18.06 22.21
C GLU A 60 5.43 -19.12 21.25
N ALA A 61 6.46 -19.87 21.65
CA ALA A 61 7.02 -20.96 20.85
C ALA A 61 6.07 -22.17 20.75
N ASP A 62 4.97 -22.20 21.52
CA ASP A 62 4.09 -23.36 21.69
C ASP A 62 4.92 -24.61 22.06
N GLU A 63 5.90 -24.43 22.96
CA GLU A 63 6.89 -25.42 23.39
C GLU A 63 7.13 -25.37 24.90
N ARG A 64 7.76 -26.42 25.43
CA ARG A 64 8.17 -26.50 26.84
C ARG A 64 9.68 -26.43 26.94
N PHE A 65 10.18 -25.64 27.88
CA PHE A 65 11.60 -25.51 28.18
C PHE A 65 11.83 -25.78 29.66
N ASP A 66 12.88 -26.54 29.98
CA ASP A 66 13.20 -26.93 31.36
C ASP A 66 13.92 -25.80 32.11
N ASP A 67 14.65 -24.94 31.38
CA ASP A 67 15.44 -23.84 31.94
C ASP A 67 15.64 -22.69 30.92
N LEU A 68 16.31 -21.62 31.36
CA LEU A 68 16.66 -20.49 30.49
C LEU A 68 17.61 -20.91 29.35
N GLY A 69 18.55 -21.81 29.62
CA GLY A 69 19.57 -22.23 28.64
C GLY A 69 18.94 -22.92 27.43
N SER A 70 18.01 -23.85 27.66
CA SER A 70 17.24 -24.55 26.64
C SER A 70 16.34 -23.62 25.83
N ALA A 71 15.68 -22.65 26.49
CA ALA A 71 14.87 -21.63 25.81
C ALA A 71 15.72 -20.72 24.89
N VAL A 72 16.87 -20.25 25.39
CA VAL A 72 17.82 -19.41 24.62
C VAL A 72 18.41 -20.18 23.45
N ALA A 73 18.77 -21.46 23.64
CA ALA A 73 19.26 -22.32 22.57
C ALA A 73 18.23 -22.45 21.44
N HIS A 74 16.96 -22.72 21.78
CA HIS A 74 15.86 -22.77 20.81
C HIS A 74 15.65 -21.43 20.09
N TYR A 75 15.69 -20.30 20.83
CA TYR A 75 15.57 -18.97 20.23
C TYR A 75 16.65 -18.67 19.20
N ARG A 76 17.90 -19.02 19.47
CA ARG A 76 19.01 -18.80 18.52
C ARG A 76 18.94 -19.72 17.32
N ALA A 77 18.50 -20.96 17.52
CA ALA A 77 18.40 -21.95 16.46
C ALA A 77 17.27 -21.64 15.47
N VAL A 78 16.08 -21.27 15.98
CA VAL A 78 14.87 -21.14 15.15
C VAL A 78 14.02 -19.93 15.53
N GLY A 79 13.93 -19.58 16.83
CA GLY A 79 13.01 -18.54 17.29
C GLY A 79 13.25 -17.15 16.68
N ALA A 80 14.51 -16.73 16.53
CA ALA A 80 14.87 -15.46 15.90
C ALA A 80 14.45 -15.41 14.42
N GLU A 81 14.58 -16.53 13.69
CA GLU A 81 14.18 -16.66 12.29
C GLU A 81 12.66 -16.69 12.11
N LEU A 82 11.93 -17.17 13.12
CA LEU A 82 10.46 -17.13 13.19
C LEU A 82 9.93 -15.79 13.71
N GLN A 83 10.80 -14.81 13.98
CA GLN A 83 10.45 -13.54 14.64
C GLN A 83 9.67 -13.73 15.95
N LEU A 84 10.04 -14.75 16.73
CA LEU A 84 9.49 -14.94 18.06
C LEU A 84 10.04 -13.88 19.02
N SER A 85 9.19 -13.37 19.88
CA SER A 85 9.54 -12.42 20.91
C SER A 85 9.98 -13.15 22.19
N PRO A 86 11.17 -12.82 22.72
CA PRO A 86 11.66 -13.37 23.99
C PRO A 86 10.99 -12.77 25.22
N ASN A 87 10.24 -11.66 25.08
CA ASN A 87 9.50 -11.02 26.17
C ASN A 87 8.43 -10.05 25.64
N PRO A 88 7.34 -9.77 26.38
CA PRO A 88 6.20 -8.99 25.86
C PRO A 88 6.51 -7.57 25.35
N PHE A 89 7.64 -6.95 25.71
CA PHE A 89 7.97 -5.57 25.37
C PHE A 89 9.19 -5.46 24.43
N PHE A 90 9.57 -6.56 23.79
CA PHE A 90 10.53 -6.56 22.68
C PHE A 90 9.90 -7.20 21.44
N ASP A 91 9.87 -6.47 20.33
CA ASP A 91 9.45 -7.00 19.03
C ASP A 91 10.68 -7.15 18.13
N PRO A 92 11.02 -8.37 17.66
CA PRO A 92 12.18 -8.58 16.78
C PRO A 92 12.19 -7.69 15.53
N SER A 93 11.03 -7.29 15.02
CA SER A 93 10.89 -6.45 13.82
C SER A 93 11.38 -5.01 13.99
N VAL A 94 11.68 -4.55 15.21
CA VAL A 94 12.28 -3.21 15.45
C VAL A 94 13.78 -3.17 15.10
N VAL A 95 14.37 -4.32 14.82
CA VAL A 95 15.76 -4.49 14.41
C VAL A 95 15.79 -4.99 12.98
N ASP A 96 15.75 -4.05 12.02
CA ASP A 96 15.74 -4.36 10.59
C ASP A 96 16.95 -5.22 10.17
N GLU A 97 18.14 -4.90 10.69
CA GLU A 97 19.38 -5.65 10.49
C GLU A 97 20.05 -5.92 11.84
N PRO A 98 20.13 -7.19 12.28
CA PRO A 98 20.92 -7.59 13.44
C PRO A 98 22.41 -7.32 13.22
N ALA A 99 23.15 -7.09 14.31
CA ALA A 99 24.61 -7.00 14.21
C ALA A 99 25.19 -8.34 13.74
N PRO A 100 26.31 -8.35 13.00
CA PRO A 100 26.92 -9.59 12.51
C PRO A 100 27.14 -10.60 13.65
N GLY A 101 26.57 -11.79 13.50
CA GLY A 101 26.68 -12.87 14.48
C GLY A 101 25.77 -12.76 15.72
N LEU A 102 24.85 -11.79 15.77
CA LEU A 102 23.85 -11.64 16.84
C LEU A 102 22.43 -11.82 16.31
N THR A 103 21.53 -12.28 17.16
CA THR A 103 20.09 -12.25 16.94
C THR A 103 19.54 -10.81 17.05
N PRO A 104 18.29 -10.52 16.62
CA PRO A 104 17.65 -9.23 16.85
C PRO A 104 17.68 -8.80 18.33
N PHE A 105 17.32 -9.71 19.23
CA PHE A 105 17.33 -9.44 20.67
C PHE A 105 18.74 -9.28 21.24
N GLY A 106 19.69 -10.13 20.83
CA GLY A 106 21.11 -9.97 21.19
C GLY A 106 21.68 -8.62 20.75
N THR A 107 21.28 -8.15 19.56
CA THR A 107 21.64 -6.82 19.05
C THR A 107 21.12 -5.70 19.95
N TYR A 108 19.89 -5.82 20.46
CA TYR A 108 19.31 -4.85 21.40
C TYR A 108 20.05 -4.83 22.74
N LEU A 109 20.38 -6.00 23.29
CA LEU A 109 21.08 -6.12 24.57
C LEU A 109 22.48 -5.49 24.52
N VAL A 110 23.20 -5.65 23.41
CA VAL A 110 24.60 -5.21 23.28
C VAL A 110 24.71 -3.74 22.82
N GLN A 111 23.80 -3.24 21.98
CA GLN A 111 23.93 -1.90 21.38
C GLN A 111 23.16 -0.82 22.16
N ARG A 112 23.83 -0.14 23.10
CA ARG A 112 23.24 0.97 23.91
C ARG A 112 22.48 2.03 23.10
N ARG A 113 22.93 2.34 21.87
CA ARG A 113 22.23 3.30 20.98
C ARG A 113 20.78 2.91 20.68
N ARG A 114 20.45 1.60 20.71
CA ARG A 114 19.12 1.07 20.44
C ARG A 114 18.14 1.40 21.57
N TRP A 115 18.61 1.61 22.80
CA TRP A 115 17.77 1.96 23.95
C TRP A 115 17.12 3.36 23.82
N ARG A 116 17.58 4.17 22.87
CA ARG A 116 16.95 5.47 22.51
C ARG A 116 15.68 5.30 21.65
N ARG A 117 15.46 4.11 21.09
CA ARG A 117 14.29 3.77 20.27
C ARG A 117 13.35 2.86 21.05
N SER A 118 12.11 2.78 20.60
CA SER A 118 11.12 1.88 21.20
C SER A 118 11.49 0.43 20.89
N PRO A 119 11.60 -0.47 21.88
CA PRO A 119 11.81 -1.89 21.65
C PRO A 119 10.54 -2.62 21.18
N HIS A 120 9.37 -1.99 21.24
CA HIS A 120 8.11 -2.56 20.78
C HIS A 120 7.21 -1.50 20.11
N PRO A 121 6.50 -1.80 19.00
CA PRO A 121 5.60 -0.86 18.31
C PRO A 121 4.42 -0.38 19.16
N ALA A 122 3.81 -1.28 19.94
CA ALA A 122 2.70 -0.95 20.85
C ALA A 122 3.13 -0.07 22.04
N TRP A 123 4.39 -0.15 22.48
CA TRP A 123 4.83 0.50 23.72
C TRP A 123 5.24 1.95 23.48
N ASN A 124 4.74 2.87 24.30
CA ASN A 124 5.11 4.28 24.27
C ASN A 124 6.29 4.54 25.21
N HIS A 125 7.49 4.13 24.79
CA HIS A 125 8.72 4.30 25.58
C HIS A 125 9.03 5.77 25.91
N LYS A 126 8.58 6.73 25.07
CA LYS A 126 8.74 8.16 25.34
C LYS A 126 7.86 8.64 26.49
N ALA A 127 6.61 8.20 26.54
CA ALA A 127 5.73 8.48 27.68
C ALA A 127 6.29 7.85 28.96
N TYR A 128 6.76 6.60 28.88
CA TYR A 128 7.44 5.94 29.99
C TYR A 128 8.66 6.71 30.49
N LEU A 129 9.54 7.18 29.58
CA LEU A 129 10.70 8.00 29.93
C LEU A 129 10.34 9.37 30.53
N ARG A 130 9.18 9.94 30.19
CA ARG A 130 8.70 11.16 30.86
C ARG A 130 8.26 10.90 32.29
N ALA A 131 7.65 9.73 32.55
CA ALA A 131 7.26 9.31 33.90
C ALA A 131 8.45 8.81 34.73
N HIS A 132 9.46 8.22 34.07
CA HIS A 132 10.65 7.61 34.67
C HIS A 132 11.94 8.07 33.96
N PRO A 133 12.39 9.32 34.17
CA PRO A 133 13.61 9.83 33.52
C PRO A 133 14.87 8.99 33.81
N GLU A 134 14.95 8.40 35.02
CA GLU A 134 16.03 7.52 35.47
C GLU A 134 16.18 6.26 34.60
N ALA A 135 15.12 5.83 33.92
CA ALA A 135 15.11 4.64 33.07
C ALA A 135 16.00 4.79 31.82
N ALA A 136 16.40 6.01 31.45
CA ALA A 136 17.30 6.26 30.33
C ALA A 136 18.72 5.69 30.55
N ASP A 137 19.18 5.71 31.81
CA ASP A 137 20.53 5.30 32.21
C ASP A 137 20.57 3.94 32.92
N ALA A 138 19.40 3.31 33.11
CA ALA A 138 19.28 1.98 33.69
C ALA A 138 20.02 0.92 32.84
N PRO A 139 20.53 -0.17 33.46
CA PRO A 139 21.03 -1.33 32.73
C PRO A 139 19.99 -1.82 31.71
N PHE A 140 20.39 -2.00 30.45
CA PHE A 140 19.50 -2.39 29.34
C PHE A 140 18.39 -1.37 28.99
N GLY A 141 18.57 -0.13 29.43
CA GLY A 141 17.74 1.02 29.10
C GLY A 141 16.34 0.95 29.71
N PRO A 142 15.34 1.62 29.08
CA PRO A 142 13.99 1.70 29.62
C PRO A 142 13.32 0.34 29.80
N LEU A 143 13.65 -0.63 28.95
CA LEU A 143 13.13 -1.99 29.05
C LEU A 143 13.66 -2.72 30.30
N GLY A 144 14.96 -2.58 30.60
CA GLY A 144 15.56 -3.11 31.83
C GLY A 144 14.94 -2.51 33.08
N HIS A 145 14.71 -1.20 33.10
CA HIS A 145 14.02 -0.52 34.20
C HIS A 145 12.59 -1.03 34.41
N LEU A 146 11.82 -1.19 33.33
CA LEU A 146 10.46 -1.73 33.38
C LEU A 146 10.46 -3.14 33.99
N TYR A 147 11.28 -4.06 33.48
CA TYR A 147 11.31 -5.44 33.96
C TYR A 147 11.79 -5.58 35.40
N GLY A 148 12.65 -4.68 35.88
CA GLY A 148 13.04 -4.66 37.29
C GLY A 148 11.89 -4.39 38.27
N SER A 149 10.74 -3.92 37.77
CA SER A 149 9.57 -3.54 38.58
C SER A 149 8.23 -4.02 37.98
N LEU A 150 8.27 -4.91 36.98
CA LEU A 150 7.07 -5.36 36.27
C LEU A 150 6.29 -6.37 37.12
N GLY A 151 5.09 -5.99 37.55
CA GLY A 151 4.09 -6.83 38.19
C GLY A 151 2.69 -6.59 37.61
N ASP A 152 1.68 -7.28 38.14
CA ASP A 152 0.31 -7.23 37.61
C ASP A 152 -0.30 -5.82 37.66
N GLU A 153 0.00 -5.05 38.70
CA GLU A 153 -0.47 -3.68 38.90
C GLU A 153 0.40 -2.61 38.22
N SER A 154 1.49 -3.01 37.55
CA SER A 154 2.40 -2.06 36.90
C SER A 154 1.70 -1.37 35.74
N VAL A 155 1.82 -0.05 35.69
CA VAL A 155 1.20 0.76 34.63
C VAL A 155 2.11 0.77 33.39
N VAL A 156 1.53 0.43 32.24
CA VAL A 156 2.21 0.43 30.95
C VAL A 156 1.62 1.48 30.03
N HIS A 157 2.48 2.24 29.34
CA HIS A 157 2.06 3.28 28.41
C HIS A 157 1.98 2.73 27.00
N LEU A 158 0.81 2.75 26.38
CA LEU A 158 0.59 2.23 25.03
C LEU A 158 0.48 3.37 24.00
N ARG A 159 0.88 3.08 22.75
CA ARG A 159 0.76 4.00 21.61
C ARG A 159 -0.64 3.95 21.03
N LEU A 160 -1.54 4.74 21.61
CA LEU A 160 -2.89 5.03 21.11
C LEU A 160 -3.02 6.53 20.83
N ALA A 161 -3.99 6.92 19.99
CA ALA A 161 -4.31 8.33 19.79
C ALA A 161 -4.85 8.90 21.11
N GLY A 162 -4.01 9.63 21.86
CA GLY A 162 -4.35 10.21 23.17
C GLY A 162 -3.57 9.70 24.38
N GLU A 163 -2.57 8.81 24.21
CA GLU A 163 -1.75 8.20 25.28
C GLU A 163 -2.56 7.50 26.38
N THR A 164 -2.59 6.16 26.34
CA THR A 164 -3.30 5.36 27.34
C THR A 164 -2.31 4.69 28.28
N ALA A 165 -2.43 5.00 29.56
CA ALA A 165 -1.76 4.31 30.65
C ALA A 165 -2.73 3.24 31.20
N VAL A 166 -2.34 1.97 31.18
CA VAL A 166 -3.20 0.85 31.59
C VAL A 166 -2.43 -0.11 32.50
N PRO A 167 -3.09 -0.82 33.44
CA PRO A 167 -2.46 -1.90 34.18
C PRO A 167 -1.99 -3.02 33.24
N TRP A 168 -0.80 -3.57 33.48
CA TRP A 168 -0.26 -4.68 32.69
C TRP A 168 -1.17 -5.91 32.70
N SER A 169 -1.78 -6.23 33.85
CA SER A 169 -2.76 -7.30 34.00
C SER A 169 -3.94 -7.21 33.01
N SER A 170 -4.34 -5.99 32.62
CA SER A 170 -5.47 -5.77 31.72
C SER A 170 -5.16 -6.09 30.26
N VAL A 171 -3.88 -6.26 29.90
CA VAL A 171 -3.43 -6.40 28.50
C VAL A 171 -2.62 -7.67 28.26
N ARG A 172 -2.00 -8.22 29.31
CA ARG A 172 -1.09 -9.37 29.25
C ARG A 172 -1.68 -10.56 28.50
N ASP A 173 -2.89 -10.98 28.87
CA ASP A 173 -3.44 -12.25 28.40
C ASP A 173 -3.81 -12.17 26.91
N ARG A 174 -4.40 -11.04 26.46
CA ARG A 174 -4.65 -10.80 25.02
C ARG A 174 -3.35 -10.74 24.21
N TRP A 175 -2.31 -10.08 24.72
CA TRP A 175 -1.01 -10.06 24.02
C TRP A 175 -0.39 -11.46 23.93
N ARG A 176 -0.53 -12.28 24.98
CA ARG A 176 -0.06 -13.66 24.99
C ARG A 176 -0.83 -14.52 23.98
N GLU A 177 -2.15 -14.38 23.88
CA GLU A 177 -2.97 -15.07 22.88
C GLU A 177 -2.50 -14.77 21.45
N HIS A 178 -2.24 -13.49 21.13
CA HIS A 178 -1.70 -13.11 19.82
C HIS A 178 -0.29 -13.65 19.57
N ALA A 179 0.56 -13.70 20.60
CA ALA A 179 1.90 -14.27 20.50
C ALA A 179 1.87 -15.78 20.21
N VAL A 180 1.00 -16.54 20.87
CA VAL A 180 0.81 -17.98 20.62
C VAL A 180 0.32 -18.22 19.19
N ALA A 181 -0.64 -17.41 18.72
CA ALA A 181 -1.17 -17.51 17.36
C ALA A 181 -0.09 -17.25 16.29
N TRP A 182 0.86 -16.35 16.57
CA TRP A 182 1.96 -16.02 15.65
C TRP A 182 2.81 -17.25 15.28
N CYS A 183 3.31 -17.99 16.26
CA CYS A 183 4.20 -19.12 15.99
C CYS A 183 3.51 -20.25 15.23
N ARG A 184 2.25 -20.57 15.60
CA ARG A 184 1.45 -21.59 14.91
C ARG A 184 1.29 -21.27 13.42
N ILE A 185 1.02 -20.00 13.11
CA ILE A 185 0.92 -19.52 11.72
C ILE A 185 2.28 -19.67 11.00
N GLN A 186 3.38 -19.18 11.59
CA GLN A 186 4.70 -19.22 10.95
C GLN A 186 5.20 -20.64 10.67
N ARG A 187 4.95 -21.59 11.59
CA ARG A 187 5.29 -23.01 11.42
C ARG A 187 4.50 -23.67 10.30
N THR A 188 3.27 -23.23 10.09
CA THR A 188 2.41 -23.73 9.01
C THR A 188 2.85 -23.14 7.67
N ALA A 189 3.23 -21.85 7.65
CA ALA A 189 3.62 -21.11 6.45
C ALA A 189 4.96 -21.56 5.83
N LYS A 190 5.93 -22.04 6.61
CA LYS A 190 7.29 -22.40 6.14
C LYS A 190 7.42 -23.79 5.46
N ARG A 191 6.34 -24.42 5.03
CA ARG A 191 6.38 -25.78 4.46
C ARG A 191 6.48 -25.76 2.94
N GLY A 192 7.71 -25.86 2.43
CA GLY A 192 8.05 -25.91 1.00
C GLY A 192 8.67 -27.23 0.56
N LEU A 193 9.33 -27.23 -0.61
CA LEU A 193 10.18 -28.34 -1.05
C LEU A 193 11.33 -28.54 -0.06
N VAL A 194 11.57 -29.78 0.39
CA VAL A 194 12.66 -30.13 1.31
C VAL A 194 13.84 -30.75 0.54
N GLU A 195 15.07 -30.44 0.98
CA GLU A 195 16.32 -30.96 0.39
C GLU A 195 16.62 -32.40 0.81
N GLU A 196 16.22 -32.76 2.02
CA GLU A 196 16.34 -34.12 2.55
C GLU A 196 14.95 -34.72 2.74
N LEU A 197 14.76 -35.93 2.22
CA LEU A 197 13.70 -36.79 2.73
C LEU A 197 13.98 -36.99 4.23
N PRO A 198 12.98 -36.89 5.13
CA PRO A 198 13.08 -37.57 6.42
C PRO A 198 13.60 -38.98 6.12
N ALA A 199 14.58 -39.48 6.89
CA ALA A 199 15.54 -40.54 6.56
C ALA A 199 14.99 -41.91 6.09
N ASP A 200 13.71 -41.96 5.76
CA ASP A 200 12.91 -43.11 5.50
C ASP A 200 12.41 -43.04 4.05
N HIS A 201 13.28 -43.36 3.09
CA HIS A 201 12.81 -43.99 1.85
C HIS A 201 12.43 -45.43 2.21
N VAL A 202 11.36 -45.55 2.99
CA VAL A 202 10.91 -46.80 3.59
C VAL A 202 9.62 -47.10 2.85
N LEU A 203 9.65 -48.12 1.98
CA LEU A 203 8.47 -48.97 1.84
C LEU A 203 8.02 -49.22 3.28
N PRO A 204 6.88 -48.67 3.73
CA PRO A 204 6.53 -48.73 5.13
C PRO A 204 6.76 -50.15 5.64
N ASP A 205 7.35 -50.32 6.82
CA ASP A 205 7.27 -51.58 7.58
C ASP A 205 5.80 -51.82 8.01
N HIS A 206 4.85 -51.60 7.10
CA HIS A 206 3.46 -51.94 7.29
C HIS A 206 3.41 -53.46 7.47
N PRO A 207 2.58 -53.94 8.41
CA PRO A 207 2.29 -55.37 8.53
C PRO A 207 1.89 -55.91 7.16
N ALA A 208 2.09 -57.22 6.94
CA ALA A 208 1.84 -57.94 5.69
C ALA A 208 0.35 -57.97 5.25
N VAL A 209 -0.32 -56.81 5.19
CA VAL A 209 -1.59 -56.61 4.54
C VAL A 209 -1.29 -56.54 3.06
N VAL A 210 -1.42 -57.69 2.42
CA VAL A 210 -1.31 -57.82 0.96
C VAL A 210 -2.68 -57.44 0.40
N PRO A 211 -2.79 -56.36 -0.40
CA PRO A 211 -4.03 -56.05 -1.11
C PRO A 211 -4.49 -57.27 -1.91
N SER A 212 -5.79 -57.50 -2.03
CA SER A 212 -6.30 -58.60 -2.87
C SER A 212 -5.68 -58.52 -4.27
N PRO A 213 -5.15 -59.61 -4.84
CA PRO A 213 -4.65 -59.61 -6.22
C PRO A 213 -5.69 -59.16 -7.25
N GLU A 214 -6.98 -59.26 -6.91
CA GLU A 214 -8.11 -58.81 -7.72
C GLU A 214 -8.38 -57.30 -7.59
N THR A 215 -7.64 -56.56 -6.76
CA THR A 215 -7.82 -55.11 -6.58
C THR A 215 -7.39 -54.38 -7.86
N LEU A 216 -8.38 -53.90 -8.62
CA LEU A 216 -8.17 -53.12 -9.83
C LEU A 216 -7.99 -51.62 -9.48
N VAL A 217 -6.96 -51.00 -10.07
CA VAL A 217 -6.74 -49.55 -10.03
C VAL A 217 -7.07 -48.93 -11.39
N SER A 218 -7.98 -47.97 -11.44
CA SER A 218 -8.22 -47.15 -12.64
C SER A 218 -7.32 -45.92 -12.63
N ILE A 219 -6.48 -45.77 -13.64
CA ILE A 219 -5.53 -44.67 -13.77
C ILE A 219 -6.12 -43.66 -14.75
N VAL A 220 -6.43 -42.47 -14.27
CA VAL A 220 -7.01 -41.37 -15.05
C VAL A 220 -5.90 -40.52 -15.65
N MET A 221 -5.83 -40.44 -16.99
CA MET A 221 -4.79 -39.72 -17.71
C MET A 221 -5.39 -38.74 -18.73
N PRO A 222 -5.66 -37.47 -18.37
CA PRO A 222 -6.09 -36.47 -19.35
C PRO A 222 -4.91 -36.06 -20.25
N THR A 223 -5.17 -35.86 -21.54
CA THR A 223 -4.17 -35.43 -22.51
C THR A 223 -4.75 -34.49 -23.56
N TRP A 224 -3.92 -33.57 -24.04
CA TRP A 224 -4.24 -32.65 -25.13
C TRP A 224 -2.94 -32.22 -25.82
N ASN A 225 -2.76 -32.60 -27.09
CA ASN A 225 -1.61 -32.23 -27.94
C ASN A 225 -0.22 -32.59 -27.36
N ARG A 226 -0.05 -33.84 -26.88
CA ARG A 226 1.15 -34.26 -26.13
C ARG A 226 1.57 -35.71 -26.42
N SER A 227 1.52 -36.10 -27.69
CA SER A 227 1.80 -37.49 -28.10
C SER A 227 3.15 -38.03 -27.59
N ALA A 228 4.22 -37.22 -27.65
CA ALA A 228 5.55 -37.62 -27.22
C ALA A 228 5.69 -37.81 -25.70
N GLN A 229 5.20 -36.86 -24.90
CA GLN A 229 5.29 -36.93 -23.44
C GLN A 229 4.43 -38.08 -22.89
N LEU A 230 3.24 -38.27 -23.47
CA LEU A 230 2.29 -39.30 -23.07
C LEU A 230 2.89 -40.72 -23.19
N LEU A 231 3.76 -40.97 -24.18
CA LEU A 231 4.45 -42.25 -24.33
C LEU A 231 5.32 -42.59 -23.12
N GLU A 232 6.06 -41.62 -22.58
CA GLU A 232 6.90 -41.84 -21.40
C GLU A 232 6.05 -42.06 -20.14
N ALA A 233 4.96 -41.29 -19.99
CA ALA A 233 4.02 -41.46 -18.88
C ALA A 233 3.39 -42.86 -18.89
N LEU A 234 2.87 -43.32 -20.03
CA LEU A 234 2.28 -44.66 -20.17
C LEU A 234 3.33 -45.78 -19.99
N ALA A 235 4.56 -45.59 -20.46
CA ALA A 235 5.64 -46.54 -20.20
C ALA A 235 5.91 -46.69 -18.69
N SER A 236 5.81 -45.62 -17.91
CA SER A 236 5.96 -45.68 -16.44
C SER A 236 4.79 -46.38 -15.74
N VAL A 237 3.58 -46.29 -16.30
CA VAL A 237 2.40 -47.06 -15.85
C VAL A 237 2.59 -48.55 -16.16
N GLN A 238 3.08 -48.88 -17.35
CA GLN A 238 3.36 -50.26 -17.75
C GLN A 238 4.45 -50.93 -16.90
N ALA A 239 5.36 -50.14 -16.34
CA ALA A 239 6.43 -50.59 -15.46
C ALA A 239 6.01 -50.79 -13.99
N GLN A 240 4.76 -50.52 -13.61
CA GLN A 240 4.29 -50.69 -12.23
C GLN A 240 4.38 -52.16 -11.77
N THR A 241 4.84 -52.39 -10.54
CA THR A 241 4.91 -53.73 -9.92
C THR A 241 3.52 -54.29 -9.61
N TRP A 242 2.55 -53.43 -9.30
CA TRP A 242 1.14 -53.80 -9.26
C TRP A 242 0.61 -53.94 -10.68
N GLY A 243 0.34 -55.16 -11.14
CA GLY A 243 -0.03 -55.42 -12.55
C GLY A 243 -1.52 -55.28 -12.88
N HIS A 244 -2.40 -55.23 -11.88
CA HIS A 244 -3.85 -55.21 -12.05
C HIS A 244 -4.40 -53.78 -12.04
N TRP A 245 -4.28 -53.12 -13.19
CA TRP A 245 -4.74 -51.75 -13.44
C TRP A 245 -5.38 -51.64 -14.83
N GLU A 246 -6.17 -50.58 -15.01
CA GLU A 246 -6.58 -50.06 -16.32
C GLU A 246 -6.14 -48.59 -16.44
N ALA A 247 -5.75 -48.15 -17.62
CA ALA A 247 -5.41 -46.76 -17.90
C ALA A 247 -6.47 -46.15 -18.82
N LEU A 248 -7.14 -45.12 -18.33
CA LEU A 248 -8.18 -44.37 -19.02
C LEU A 248 -7.57 -43.07 -19.54
N VAL A 249 -7.08 -43.12 -20.79
CA VAL A 249 -6.48 -41.98 -21.45
C VAL A 249 -7.58 -41.16 -22.11
N VAL A 250 -7.78 -39.93 -21.63
CA VAL A 250 -8.83 -39.03 -22.14
C VAL A 250 -8.21 -37.98 -23.03
N ASP A 251 -8.46 -38.08 -24.32
CA ASP A 251 -8.08 -37.08 -25.32
C ASP A 251 -9.11 -35.95 -25.34
N ASP A 252 -8.73 -34.79 -24.79
CA ASP A 252 -9.53 -33.57 -24.68
C ASP A 252 -9.44 -32.73 -25.96
N GLY A 253 -9.71 -33.37 -27.10
CA GLY A 253 -9.79 -32.72 -28.41
C GLY A 253 -8.44 -32.36 -29.03
N SER A 254 -7.46 -33.28 -29.01
CA SER A 254 -6.17 -33.08 -29.66
C SER A 254 -6.30 -32.94 -31.17
N ASP A 255 -5.46 -32.09 -31.76
CA ASP A 255 -5.32 -31.90 -33.22
C ASP A 255 -4.00 -32.44 -33.79
N ASP A 256 -3.15 -33.03 -32.94
CA ASP A 256 -1.93 -33.75 -33.30
C ASP A 256 -2.17 -35.28 -33.43
N ASP A 257 -1.09 -36.07 -33.39
CA ASP A 257 -1.14 -37.53 -33.50
C ASP A 257 -1.40 -38.25 -32.16
N THR A 258 -1.70 -37.53 -31.06
CA THR A 258 -1.92 -38.10 -29.72
C THR A 258 -2.90 -39.26 -29.74
N ALA A 259 -4.06 -39.08 -30.37
CA ALA A 259 -5.11 -40.10 -30.39
C ALA A 259 -4.67 -41.38 -31.13
N ALA A 260 -3.92 -41.24 -32.23
CA ALA A 260 -3.43 -42.38 -33.01
C ALA A 260 -2.35 -43.16 -32.25
N VAL A 261 -1.49 -42.45 -31.50
CA VAL A 261 -0.46 -43.07 -30.65
C VAL A 261 -1.09 -43.91 -29.54
N VAL A 262 -2.14 -43.42 -28.88
CA VAL A 262 -2.83 -44.16 -27.82
C VAL A 262 -3.57 -45.38 -28.37
N GLU A 263 -4.22 -45.28 -29.54
CA GLU A 263 -4.86 -46.43 -30.21
C GLU A 263 -3.85 -47.55 -30.48
N ALA A 264 -2.68 -47.21 -31.02
CA ALA A 264 -1.62 -48.18 -31.28
C ALA A 264 -1.07 -48.84 -30.00
N LEU A 265 -1.10 -48.15 -28.86
CA LEU A 265 -0.75 -48.72 -27.56
C LEU A 265 -1.86 -49.63 -27.01
N ALA A 266 -3.12 -49.22 -27.11
CA ALA A 266 -4.28 -50.02 -26.68
C ALA A 266 -4.39 -51.35 -27.44
N GLU A 267 -3.98 -51.39 -28.71
CA GLU A 267 -3.87 -52.65 -29.49
C GLU A 267 -2.82 -53.63 -28.92
N ARG A 268 -1.77 -53.11 -28.26
CA ARG A 268 -0.66 -53.92 -27.71
C ARG A 268 -0.87 -54.27 -26.24
N ASP A 269 -1.53 -53.41 -25.49
CA ASP A 269 -1.84 -53.60 -24.07
C ASP A 269 -3.31 -53.27 -23.82
N PRO A 270 -4.20 -54.28 -23.71
CA PRO A 270 -5.64 -54.07 -23.61
C PRO A 270 -6.08 -53.40 -22.30
N ARG A 271 -5.16 -53.20 -21.35
CA ARG A 271 -5.39 -52.42 -20.13
C ARG A 271 -5.46 -50.92 -20.41
N ILE A 272 -4.98 -50.46 -21.57
CA ILE A 272 -5.02 -49.05 -21.99
C ILE A 272 -6.28 -48.81 -22.84
N ARG A 273 -7.07 -47.81 -22.46
CA ARG A 273 -8.32 -47.42 -23.15
C ARG A 273 -8.28 -45.94 -23.50
N LEU A 274 -8.60 -45.61 -24.75
CA LEU A 274 -8.74 -44.23 -25.22
C LEU A 274 -10.21 -43.77 -25.12
N ILE A 275 -10.42 -42.59 -24.55
CA ILE A 275 -11.70 -41.89 -24.51
C ILE A 275 -11.52 -40.55 -25.24
N ARG A 276 -12.22 -40.36 -26.36
CA ARG A 276 -12.13 -39.11 -27.14
C ARG A 276 -13.26 -38.16 -26.79
N ARG A 277 -12.94 -36.89 -26.61
CA ARG A 277 -13.92 -35.82 -26.34
C ARG A 277 -13.59 -34.53 -27.10
N PRO A 278 -14.57 -33.62 -27.28
CA PRO A 278 -14.27 -32.24 -27.66
C PRO A 278 -13.43 -31.56 -26.57
N HIS A 279 -12.67 -30.52 -26.94
CA HIS A 279 -11.86 -29.75 -26.00
C HIS A 279 -12.75 -28.94 -25.02
N GLU A 280 -12.95 -29.48 -23.83
CA GLU A 280 -13.83 -28.93 -22.80
C GLU A 280 -13.12 -28.69 -21.45
N GLY A 281 -11.84 -29.03 -21.35
CA GLY A 281 -10.97 -28.74 -20.22
C GLY A 281 -10.77 -29.92 -19.26
N VAL A 282 -9.67 -29.84 -18.50
CA VAL A 282 -9.12 -30.94 -17.70
C VAL A 282 -10.10 -31.56 -16.69
N CYS A 283 -10.96 -30.77 -16.02
CA CYS A 283 -11.94 -31.29 -15.07
C CYS A 283 -12.97 -32.19 -15.75
N ARG A 284 -13.46 -31.80 -16.94
CA ARG A 284 -14.43 -32.59 -17.70
C ARG A 284 -13.79 -33.85 -18.27
N ALA A 285 -12.54 -33.76 -18.72
CA ALA A 285 -11.76 -34.92 -19.15
C ALA A 285 -11.60 -35.94 -18.00
N ARG A 286 -11.17 -35.49 -16.82
CA ARG A 286 -11.03 -36.36 -15.64
C ARG A 286 -12.36 -36.96 -15.18
N ASN A 287 -13.44 -36.18 -15.14
CA ASN A 287 -14.77 -36.70 -14.77
C ASN A 287 -15.26 -37.77 -15.74
N ALA A 288 -15.03 -37.63 -17.05
CA ALA A 288 -15.37 -38.67 -18.01
C ALA A 288 -14.61 -39.98 -17.77
N ALA A 289 -13.33 -39.91 -17.38
CA ALA A 289 -12.61 -41.11 -16.96
C ALA A 289 -13.18 -41.71 -15.66
N LEU A 290 -13.57 -40.88 -14.69
CA LEU A 290 -14.17 -41.36 -13.44
C LEU A 290 -15.51 -42.09 -13.67
N GLU A 291 -16.28 -41.68 -14.66
CA GLU A 291 -17.53 -42.35 -15.07
C GLU A 291 -17.27 -43.74 -15.68
N GLU A 292 -16.15 -43.90 -16.39
CA GLU A 292 -15.75 -45.14 -17.07
C GLU A 292 -14.89 -46.09 -16.21
N ALA A 293 -14.45 -45.63 -15.05
CA ALA A 293 -13.56 -46.35 -14.13
C ALA A 293 -14.24 -47.56 -13.47
N GLN A 294 -13.59 -48.71 -13.58
CA GLN A 294 -14.05 -50.00 -13.04
C GLN A 294 -13.30 -50.40 -11.77
N GLY A 295 -12.18 -49.74 -11.46
CA GLY A 295 -11.33 -50.01 -10.32
C GLY A 295 -11.95 -49.67 -8.97
N GLY A 296 -11.59 -50.43 -7.94
CA GLY A 296 -11.92 -50.10 -6.55
C GLY A 296 -11.13 -48.88 -6.04
N PHE A 297 -10.00 -48.60 -6.69
CA PHE A 297 -9.15 -47.44 -6.46
C PHE A 297 -8.98 -46.65 -7.75
N VAL A 298 -8.80 -45.35 -7.61
CA VAL A 298 -8.51 -44.42 -8.68
C VAL A 298 -7.19 -43.71 -8.39
N ALA A 299 -6.32 -43.65 -9.38
CA ALA A 299 -5.07 -42.89 -9.34
C ALA A 299 -5.01 -41.94 -10.55
N PHE A 300 -4.19 -40.90 -10.47
CA PHE A 300 -4.13 -39.86 -11.51
C PHE A 300 -2.70 -39.66 -11.98
N LEU A 301 -2.51 -39.57 -13.30
CA LEU A 301 -1.21 -39.26 -13.90
C LEU A 301 -1.39 -38.33 -15.10
N ASP A 302 -0.80 -37.15 -15.03
CA ASP A 302 -0.73 -36.21 -16.13
C ASP A 302 0.28 -36.69 -17.18
N SER A 303 0.01 -36.36 -18.45
CA SER A 303 0.76 -36.90 -19.59
C SER A 303 2.25 -36.51 -19.66
N ASP A 304 2.73 -35.58 -18.83
CA ASP A 304 4.12 -35.12 -18.77
C ASP A 304 4.86 -35.52 -17.49
N ASN A 305 4.29 -36.43 -16.69
CA ASN A 305 4.93 -36.95 -15.47
C ASN A 305 5.16 -38.47 -15.55
N ARG A 306 6.09 -38.97 -14.73
CA ARG A 306 6.46 -40.40 -14.71
C ARG A 306 6.40 -40.96 -13.29
N TRP A 307 5.79 -42.12 -13.12
CA TRP A 307 5.77 -42.80 -11.83
C TRP A 307 7.00 -43.64 -11.55
N MET A 308 7.29 -43.81 -10.26
CA MET A 308 8.22 -44.84 -9.79
C MET A 308 7.56 -46.23 -9.89
N PRO A 309 8.29 -47.30 -10.22
CA PRO A 309 7.71 -48.63 -10.47
C PRO A 309 6.90 -49.23 -9.31
N ASP A 310 7.23 -48.89 -8.07
CA ASP A 310 6.64 -49.44 -6.84
C ASP A 310 5.51 -48.57 -6.25
N PHE A 311 5.15 -47.46 -6.90
CA PHE A 311 4.21 -46.48 -6.39
C PHE A 311 2.83 -47.08 -6.06
N LEU A 312 2.15 -47.71 -7.02
CA LEU A 312 0.79 -48.23 -6.81
C LEU A 312 0.75 -49.30 -5.72
N GLU A 313 1.73 -50.21 -5.71
CA GLU A 313 1.81 -51.27 -4.72
C GLU A 313 2.00 -50.72 -3.30
N ALA A 314 2.90 -49.73 -3.13
CA ALA A 314 3.13 -49.07 -1.85
C ALA A 314 1.88 -48.34 -1.34
N MET A 315 1.20 -47.60 -2.22
CA MET A 315 -0.03 -46.87 -1.88
C MET A 315 -1.16 -47.81 -1.46
N LEU A 316 -1.40 -48.89 -2.21
CA LEU A 316 -2.46 -49.86 -1.89
C LEU A 316 -2.22 -50.55 -0.55
N ARG A 317 -0.98 -50.95 -0.27
CA ARG A 317 -0.61 -51.57 1.02
C ARG A 317 -0.91 -50.62 2.20
N ALA A 318 -0.53 -49.35 2.09
CA ALA A 318 -0.80 -48.35 3.12
C ALA A 318 -2.31 -48.12 3.30
N MET A 319 -3.05 -47.96 2.19
CA MET A 319 -4.49 -47.69 2.24
C MET A 319 -5.32 -48.88 2.73
N GLU A 320 -4.89 -50.11 2.48
CA GLU A 320 -5.55 -51.32 3.00
C GLU A 320 -5.21 -51.57 4.46
N ALA A 321 -3.97 -51.31 4.89
CA ALA A 321 -3.56 -51.50 6.28
C ALA A 321 -4.37 -50.64 7.27
N ASP A 322 -4.61 -49.39 6.90
CA ASP A 322 -5.28 -48.41 7.77
C ASP A 322 -6.73 -48.10 7.33
N GLY A 323 -7.26 -48.80 6.32
CA GLY A 323 -8.63 -48.63 5.83
C GLY A 323 -8.92 -47.24 5.25
N LEU A 324 -7.92 -46.60 4.63
CA LEU A 324 -7.96 -45.20 4.22
C LEU A 324 -8.84 -44.97 2.99
N GLY A 325 -9.60 -43.87 2.98
CA GLY A 325 -10.37 -43.45 1.82
C GLY A 325 -9.54 -42.76 0.74
N ALA A 326 -8.42 -42.13 1.12
CA ALA A 326 -7.48 -41.44 0.23
C ALA A 326 -6.07 -41.39 0.85
N ALA A 327 -5.05 -41.46 0.01
CA ALA A 327 -3.66 -41.28 0.41
C ALA A 327 -2.84 -40.69 -0.75
N TYR A 328 -1.70 -40.08 -0.47
CA TYR A 328 -0.80 -39.57 -1.50
C TYR A 328 0.68 -39.83 -1.20
N GLY A 329 1.46 -40.02 -2.26
CA GLY A 329 2.91 -40.22 -2.18
C GLY A 329 3.72 -38.92 -2.11
N THR A 330 5.03 -39.07 -2.16
CA THR A 330 6.01 -37.98 -2.24
C THR A 330 6.29 -37.60 -3.69
N MET A 331 6.24 -36.31 -3.98
CA MET A 331 6.63 -35.76 -5.29
C MET A 331 8.11 -35.41 -5.28
N MET A 332 8.86 -35.84 -6.29
CA MET A 332 10.25 -35.45 -6.51
C MET A 332 10.35 -34.52 -7.71
N VAL A 333 11.06 -33.39 -7.55
CA VAL A 333 11.36 -32.44 -8.62
C VAL A 333 12.87 -32.42 -8.82
N GLU A 334 13.33 -32.63 -10.05
CA GLU A 334 14.73 -32.43 -10.40
C GLU A 334 15.02 -30.93 -10.54
N THR A 335 15.97 -30.40 -9.77
CA THR A 335 16.45 -29.01 -9.90
C THR A 335 17.93 -28.98 -10.28
N PRO A 336 18.46 -27.86 -10.80
CA PRO A 336 19.88 -27.72 -11.10
C PRO A 336 20.80 -27.98 -9.89
N GLU A 337 20.29 -27.77 -8.67
CA GLU A 337 20.99 -27.99 -7.41
C GLU A 337 20.87 -29.42 -6.86
N GLY A 338 20.03 -30.27 -7.47
CA GLY A 338 19.75 -31.64 -7.02
C GLY A 338 18.25 -31.95 -6.91
N PRO A 339 17.87 -33.19 -6.56
CA PRO A 339 16.47 -33.54 -6.35
C PRO A 339 15.91 -32.82 -5.11
N ARG A 340 14.67 -32.34 -5.21
CA ARG A 340 13.90 -31.77 -4.11
C ARG A 340 12.57 -32.50 -3.94
N TYR A 341 12.06 -32.54 -2.71
CA TYR A 341 10.89 -33.37 -2.38
C TYR A 341 9.74 -32.57 -1.80
N ARG A 342 8.50 -33.00 -2.07
CA ARG A 342 7.30 -32.53 -1.39
C ARG A 342 6.68 -33.71 -0.62
N ALA A 343 6.86 -33.71 0.70
CA ALA A 343 6.59 -34.86 1.58
C ALA A 343 5.90 -34.45 2.90
N THR A 344 5.08 -33.41 2.89
CA THR A 344 4.40 -32.90 4.10
C THR A 344 3.04 -33.56 4.26
N GLN A 345 2.72 -34.07 5.45
CA GLN A 345 1.38 -34.56 5.83
C GLN A 345 0.34 -33.43 5.78
N VAL A 346 -0.79 -33.70 5.11
CA VAL A 346 -1.87 -32.76 4.89
C VAL A 346 -2.77 -32.63 6.13
N SER A 347 -3.24 -31.41 6.36
CA SER A 347 -4.39 -31.08 7.21
C SER A 347 -5.06 -29.84 6.64
N ARG A 348 -6.28 -29.53 7.06
CA ARG A 348 -6.96 -28.29 6.62
C ARG A 348 -6.14 -27.04 6.93
N ASP A 349 -5.53 -26.98 8.11
CA ASP A 349 -4.74 -25.80 8.50
C ASP A 349 -3.47 -25.65 7.65
N VAL A 350 -2.84 -26.75 7.25
CA VAL A 350 -1.71 -26.71 6.31
C VAL A 350 -2.18 -26.30 4.91
N LEU A 351 -3.34 -26.78 4.48
CA LEU A 351 -3.90 -26.40 3.18
C LEU A 351 -4.26 -24.91 3.11
N LYS A 352 -4.73 -24.29 4.19
CA LYS A 352 -4.96 -22.82 4.26
C LYS A 352 -3.71 -21.99 3.89
N VAL A 353 -2.51 -22.53 4.04
CA VAL A 353 -1.26 -21.88 3.59
C VAL A 353 -1.07 -22.03 2.09
N GLY A 354 -1.40 -23.21 1.54
CA GLY A 354 -1.32 -23.48 0.12
C GLY A 354 -1.40 -24.96 -0.21
N ASN A 355 -1.71 -25.25 -1.47
CA ASN A 355 -1.74 -26.62 -1.94
C ASN A 355 -0.33 -27.21 -2.01
N HIS A 356 -0.17 -28.38 -1.41
CA HIS A 356 1.04 -29.18 -1.45
C HIS A 356 0.76 -30.66 -1.75
N VAL A 357 -0.49 -31.03 -2.04
CA VAL A 357 -0.84 -32.36 -2.51
C VAL A 357 -0.96 -32.28 -4.03
N ASP A 358 -0.09 -33.01 -4.72
CA ASP A 358 -0.12 -33.07 -6.18
C ASP A 358 -1.02 -34.22 -6.64
N MET A 359 -1.80 -33.95 -7.67
CA MET A 359 -2.71 -34.94 -8.27
C MET A 359 -1.96 -36.20 -8.72
N ASN A 360 -0.73 -36.05 -9.24
CA ASN A 360 0.07 -37.13 -9.81
C ASN A 360 0.55 -38.15 -8.77
N VAL A 361 0.33 -37.93 -7.48
CA VAL A 361 0.67 -38.90 -6.42
C VAL A 361 -0.53 -39.25 -5.55
N LEU A 362 -1.73 -38.84 -5.93
CA LEU A 362 -2.96 -39.09 -5.17
C LEU A 362 -3.62 -40.41 -5.60
N VAL A 363 -3.96 -41.25 -4.62
CA VAL A 363 -4.75 -42.47 -4.79
C VAL A 363 -5.98 -42.41 -3.89
N VAL A 364 -7.16 -42.66 -4.46
CA VAL A 364 -8.45 -42.49 -3.77
C VAL A 364 -9.30 -43.73 -3.98
N ARG A 365 -10.05 -44.18 -2.97
CA ARG A 365 -11.07 -45.21 -3.17
C ARG A 365 -12.16 -44.67 -4.10
N ALA A 366 -12.60 -45.49 -5.05
CA ALA A 366 -13.58 -45.08 -6.04
C ALA A 366 -14.92 -44.63 -5.41
N GLU A 367 -15.31 -45.23 -4.29
CA GLU A 367 -16.48 -44.79 -3.51
C GLU A 367 -16.29 -43.39 -2.89
N THR A 368 -15.11 -43.13 -2.33
CA THR A 368 -14.80 -41.83 -1.70
C THR A 368 -14.85 -40.70 -2.73
N ILE A 369 -14.23 -40.86 -3.90
CA ILE A 369 -14.25 -39.83 -4.93
C ILE A 369 -15.64 -39.61 -5.53
N ARG A 370 -16.45 -40.68 -5.67
CA ARG A 370 -17.85 -40.58 -6.08
C ARG A 370 -18.68 -39.82 -5.04
N ARG A 371 -18.45 -40.05 -3.75
CA ARG A 371 -19.15 -39.37 -2.66
C ARG A 371 -18.92 -37.86 -2.64
N VAL A 372 -17.74 -37.39 -3.05
CA VAL A 372 -17.43 -35.95 -3.17
C VAL A 372 -17.75 -35.35 -4.54
N GLY A 373 -18.25 -36.15 -5.49
CA GLY A 373 -18.74 -35.69 -6.79
C GLY A 373 -17.68 -35.44 -7.88
N GLY A 374 -16.46 -35.98 -7.75
CA GLY A 374 -15.41 -35.81 -8.76
C GLY A 374 -14.78 -34.40 -8.77
N PHE A 375 -14.44 -33.87 -9.96
CA PHE A 375 -13.81 -32.55 -10.13
C PHE A 375 -14.84 -31.45 -10.42
N ASP A 376 -14.67 -30.28 -9.81
CA ASP A 376 -15.50 -29.10 -10.11
C ASP A 376 -15.13 -28.52 -11.49
N THR A 377 -16.11 -28.56 -12.41
CA THR A 377 -15.93 -28.09 -13.79
C THR A 377 -15.97 -26.56 -13.96
N SER A 378 -16.27 -25.82 -12.88
CA SER A 378 -16.16 -24.36 -12.87
C SER A 378 -14.71 -23.87 -12.71
N LEU A 379 -13.80 -24.72 -12.22
CA LEU A 379 -12.39 -24.42 -11.99
C LEU A 379 -11.54 -24.71 -13.24
N LYS A 380 -10.61 -23.80 -13.56
CA LYS A 380 -9.60 -24.02 -14.63
C LYS A 380 -8.21 -24.42 -14.09
N ARG A 381 -7.92 -24.10 -12.84
CA ARG A 381 -6.66 -24.39 -12.13
C ARG A 381 -6.94 -24.64 -10.64
N ALA A 382 -5.96 -25.19 -9.92
CA ALA A 382 -6.07 -25.58 -8.50
C ALA A 382 -7.17 -26.62 -8.24
N VAL A 383 -7.46 -27.43 -9.25
CA VAL A 383 -8.53 -28.44 -9.26
C VAL A 383 -8.22 -29.59 -8.31
N ASP A 384 -6.93 -29.86 -8.13
CA ASP A 384 -6.37 -30.78 -7.15
C ASP A 384 -6.59 -30.28 -5.72
N TYR A 385 -6.35 -28.99 -5.51
CA TYR A 385 -6.55 -28.37 -4.23
C TYR A 385 -8.00 -28.46 -3.76
N ASP A 386 -8.96 -28.12 -4.64
CA ASP A 386 -10.39 -28.25 -4.36
C ASP A 386 -10.80 -29.69 -4.05
N LEU A 387 -10.30 -30.67 -4.82
CA LEU A 387 -10.61 -32.08 -4.59
C LEU A 387 -10.11 -32.54 -3.22
N VAL A 388 -8.87 -32.23 -2.86
CA VAL A 388 -8.27 -32.67 -1.58
C VAL A 388 -9.00 -32.06 -0.39
N LEU A 389 -9.41 -30.78 -0.47
CA LEU A 389 -10.24 -30.16 0.57
C LEU A 389 -11.56 -30.90 0.75
N ARG A 390 -12.25 -31.26 -0.35
CA ARG A 390 -13.49 -32.05 -0.29
C ARG A 390 -13.28 -33.48 0.21
N LEU A 391 -12.15 -34.10 -0.10
CA LEU A 391 -11.80 -35.42 0.45
C LEU A 391 -11.64 -35.35 1.98
N LEU A 392 -11.03 -34.29 2.51
CA LEU A 392 -10.91 -34.03 3.95
C LEU A 392 -12.25 -33.75 4.66
N ASP A 393 -13.36 -33.54 3.92
CA ASP A 393 -14.71 -33.50 4.51
C ASP A 393 -15.25 -34.90 4.82
N VAL A 394 -14.69 -35.95 4.20
CA VAL A 394 -15.28 -37.30 4.24
C VAL A 394 -14.32 -38.43 4.60
N THR A 395 -13.00 -38.19 4.60
CA THR A 395 -11.96 -39.15 4.99
C THR A 395 -10.70 -38.42 5.45
N ASP A 396 -9.87 -39.09 6.25
CA ASP A 396 -8.47 -38.68 6.39
C ASP A 396 -7.73 -38.90 5.07
N VAL A 397 -6.83 -37.97 4.75
CA VAL A 397 -5.92 -38.03 3.61
C VAL A 397 -4.51 -38.18 4.16
N VAL A 398 -3.85 -39.29 3.88
CA VAL A 398 -2.56 -39.64 4.52
C VAL A 398 -1.40 -39.54 3.53
N HIS A 399 -0.31 -38.93 3.96
CA HIS A 399 0.96 -38.95 3.23
C HIS A 399 1.66 -40.28 3.46
N VAL A 400 2.00 -40.96 2.37
CA VAL A 400 2.81 -42.18 2.37
C VAL A 400 4.23 -41.78 1.94
N PRO A 401 5.27 -42.09 2.74
CA PRO A 401 6.65 -41.67 2.49
C PRO A 401 7.35 -42.45 1.35
N VAL A 402 6.63 -42.76 0.27
CA VAL A 402 7.15 -43.34 -0.98
C VAL A 402 7.29 -42.25 -2.04
N ILE A 403 8.38 -42.22 -2.81
CA ILE A 403 8.42 -41.33 -4.00
C ILE A 403 7.48 -41.92 -5.04
N GLY A 404 6.39 -41.22 -5.33
CA GLY A 404 5.40 -41.69 -6.30
C GLY A 404 5.70 -41.21 -7.72
N VAL A 405 6.16 -39.97 -7.87
CA VAL A 405 6.33 -39.32 -9.17
C VAL A 405 7.65 -38.59 -9.30
N LEU A 406 8.24 -38.70 -10.49
CA LEU A 406 9.27 -37.84 -11.03
C LEU A 406 8.56 -36.70 -11.78
N TYR A 407 8.46 -35.54 -11.14
CA TYR A 407 7.73 -34.40 -11.66
C TYR A 407 8.60 -33.62 -12.65
N ASP A 408 8.14 -33.48 -13.89
CA ASP A 408 8.83 -32.68 -14.90
C ASP A 408 8.52 -31.19 -14.68
N ASN A 409 9.52 -30.39 -14.31
CA ASN A 409 9.38 -28.94 -14.18
C ASN A 409 9.92 -28.15 -15.39
N GLY A 410 10.02 -28.77 -16.57
CA GLY A 410 10.47 -28.14 -17.79
C GLY A 410 9.62 -26.92 -18.23
N PRO A 411 10.20 -25.97 -18.98
CA PRO A 411 9.52 -24.78 -19.46
C PRO A 411 8.61 -25.10 -20.65
N GLY A 412 7.42 -25.66 -20.40
CA GLY A 412 6.38 -25.83 -21.42
C GLY A 412 5.46 -24.61 -21.48
N GLU A 413 5.40 -23.91 -22.62
CA GLU A 413 4.49 -22.77 -22.84
C GLU A 413 3.00 -23.17 -22.75
N ASP A 414 2.71 -24.46 -22.93
CA ASP A 414 1.34 -25.02 -22.94
C ASP A 414 0.87 -25.57 -21.58
N ARG A 415 1.55 -25.23 -20.49
CA ARG A 415 1.19 -25.68 -19.14
C ARG A 415 0.09 -24.81 -18.54
N ILE A 416 -0.92 -25.44 -17.90
CA ILE A 416 -1.98 -24.74 -17.16
C ILE A 416 -1.39 -23.85 -16.06
N SER A 417 -0.30 -24.29 -15.42
CA SER A 417 0.41 -23.51 -14.40
C SER A 417 1.05 -22.22 -14.93
N VAL A 418 1.24 -22.12 -16.25
CA VAL A 418 1.76 -20.95 -16.97
C VAL A 418 0.64 -20.11 -17.58
N ARG A 419 -0.38 -20.75 -18.19
CA ARG A 419 -1.48 -20.08 -18.89
C ARG A 419 -2.54 -19.48 -17.96
N GLU A 420 -2.87 -20.16 -16.86
CA GLU A 420 -3.91 -19.73 -15.92
C GLU A 420 -3.32 -19.00 -14.71
N PRO A 421 -4.00 -17.99 -14.15
CA PRO A 421 -3.45 -17.16 -13.06
C PRO A 421 -3.30 -17.95 -11.75
N ALA A 422 -2.31 -17.60 -10.94
CA ALA A 422 -2.13 -18.18 -9.60
C ALA A 422 -3.30 -17.87 -8.64
N ALA A 423 -4.08 -16.83 -8.93
CA ALA A 423 -5.27 -16.43 -8.20
C ALA A 423 -6.37 -17.51 -8.10
N TRP A 424 -6.32 -18.57 -8.90
CA TRP A 424 -7.18 -19.75 -8.72
C TRP A 424 -6.99 -20.42 -7.35
N ASN A 425 -5.82 -20.28 -6.70
CA ASN A 425 -5.62 -20.74 -5.33
C ASN A 425 -6.53 -19.97 -4.34
N ASP A 426 -6.63 -18.65 -4.49
CA ASP A 426 -7.51 -17.79 -3.69
C ASP A 426 -8.98 -18.16 -3.92
N VAL A 427 -9.38 -18.40 -5.19
CA VAL A 427 -10.75 -18.86 -5.54
C VAL A 427 -11.10 -20.13 -4.77
N VAL A 428 -10.23 -21.14 -4.82
CA VAL A 428 -10.47 -22.42 -4.14
C VAL A 428 -10.49 -22.22 -2.63
N GLN A 429 -9.56 -21.45 -2.06
CA GLN A 429 -9.56 -21.17 -0.62
C GLN A 429 -10.84 -20.48 -0.17
N LEU A 430 -11.28 -19.43 -0.85
CA LEU A 430 -12.52 -18.71 -0.49
C LEU A 430 -13.75 -19.59 -0.68
N LYS A 431 -13.81 -20.40 -1.73
CA LYS A 431 -14.89 -21.38 -1.95
C LYS A 431 -15.08 -22.32 -0.76
N HIS A 432 -14.01 -22.68 -0.06
CA HIS A 432 -14.04 -23.56 1.11
C HIS A 432 -14.03 -22.81 2.45
N ALA A 433 -13.76 -21.51 2.45
CA ALA A 433 -13.70 -20.68 3.64
C ALA A 433 -15.00 -19.90 3.91
N ILE A 434 -15.82 -19.66 2.87
CA ILE A 434 -17.00 -18.81 2.93
C ILE A 434 -18.23 -19.58 2.47
N ASP A 435 -19.24 -19.64 3.34
CA ASP A 435 -20.58 -20.11 3.01
C ASP A 435 -21.45 -18.90 2.62
N TRP A 436 -21.49 -18.59 1.33
CA TRP A 436 -22.23 -17.42 0.83
C TRP A 436 -23.73 -17.49 1.08
N ASP A 437 -24.32 -18.69 1.12
CA ASP A 437 -25.74 -18.87 1.42
C ASP A 437 -26.03 -18.47 2.88
N ALA A 438 -25.16 -18.88 3.81
CA ALA A 438 -25.22 -18.45 5.21
C ALA A 438 -24.99 -16.95 5.37
N GLU A 439 -24.01 -16.38 4.66
CA GLU A 439 -23.71 -14.94 4.71
C GLU A 439 -24.85 -14.07 4.14
N CYS A 440 -25.56 -14.57 3.11
CA CYS A 440 -26.77 -13.94 2.57
C CYS A 440 -27.96 -14.00 3.54
N ALA A 441 -28.05 -15.07 4.33
CA ALA A 441 -29.13 -15.28 5.30
C ALA A 441 -28.86 -14.62 6.68
N ALA A 442 -27.64 -14.13 6.91
CA ALA A 442 -27.23 -13.55 8.19
C ALA A 442 -27.99 -12.26 8.51
N ASP A 443 -28.54 -12.18 9.73
CA ASP A 443 -29.11 -10.96 10.28
C ASP A 443 -27.98 -10.00 10.68
N ARG A 444 -28.00 -8.77 10.16
CA ARG A 444 -26.92 -7.79 10.36
C ARG A 444 -27.46 -6.54 11.03
N ASP A 445 -26.64 -5.92 11.86
CA ASP A 445 -27.02 -4.76 12.67
C ASP A 445 -27.05 -3.48 11.84
N ASP A 446 -28.25 -2.94 11.63
CA ASP A 446 -28.51 -1.69 10.89
C ASP A 446 -27.82 -0.46 11.52
N ALA A 447 -27.56 -0.47 12.83
CA ALA A 447 -26.87 0.62 13.51
C ALA A 447 -25.34 0.52 13.44
N THR A 448 -24.80 -0.59 12.93
CA THR A 448 -23.37 -0.85 12.87
C THR A 448 -22.83 -0.73 11.44
N VAL A 449 -21.73 -0.01 11.33
CA VAL A 449 -20.89 0.08 10.13
C VAL A 449 -19.65 -0.77 10.37
N SER A 450 -19.50 -1.84 9.59
CA SER A 450 -18.31 -2.68 9.62
C SER A 450 -17.23 -2.11 8.71
N VAL A 451 -16.14 -1.66 9.33
CA VAL A 451 -14.98 -1.08 8.67
C VAL A 451 -13.91 -2.15 8.49
N ILE A 452 -13.72 -2.62 7.24
CA ILE A 452 -12.67 -3.59 6.90
C ILE A 452 -11.38 -2.87 6.55
N LEU A 453 -10.31 -3.27 7.21
CA LEU A 453 -8.95 -2.78 7.03
C LEU A 453 -8.02 -3.92 6.61
N PRO A 454 -7.82 -4.14 5.30
CA PRO A 454 -6.77 -5.04 4.83
C PRO A 454 -5.39 -4.48 5.21
N ALA A 455 -4.47 -5.37 5.58
CA ALA A 455 -3.08 -5.07 5.87
C ALA A 455 -2.17 -6.17 5.28
N ARG A 456 -1.57 -5.91 4.11
CA ARG A 456 -0.77 -6.90 3.36
C ARG A 456 0.73 -6.63 3.39
N ASP A 457 1.13 -5.39 3.62
CA ASP A 457 2.53 -4.97 3.80
C ASP A 457 2.75 -4.41 5.22
N VAL A 458 3.98 -3.95 5.51
CA VAL A 458 4.28 -3.23 6.77
C VAL A 458 3.52 -1.90 6.76
N ASP A 459 2.29 -1.93 7.25
CA ASP A 459 1.41 -0.76 7.24
C ASP A 459 1.75 0.20 8.39
N ALA A 460 2.51 1.24 8.06
CA ALA A 460 2.87 2.32 8.99
C ALA A 460 1.66 3.20 9.38
N HIS A 461 0.56 3.10 8.65
CA HIS A 461 -0.62 3.95 8.75
C HIS A 461 -1.83 3.24 9.38
N LEU A 462 -1.79 1.91 9.57
CA LEU A 462 -2.86 1.11 10.16
C LEU A 462 -3.41 1.71 11.45
N ARG A 463 -2.53 2.10 12.38
CA ARG A 463 -2.88 2.74 13.65
C ARG A 463 -3.77 3.97 13.44
N LYS A 464 -3.42 4.79 12.44
CA LYS A 464 -4.16 6.01 12.11
C LYS A 464 -5.53 5.65 11.50
N ARG A 465 -5.59 4.67 10.60
CA ARG A 465 -6.86 4.22 9.98
C ARG A 465 -7.83 3.65 11.02
N VAL A 466 -7.37 2.75 11.90
CA VAL A 466 -8.16 2.20 13.02
C VAL A 466 -8.66 3.32 13.93
N SER A 467 -7.77 4.24 14.32
CA SER A 467 -8.14 5.36 15.21
C SER A 467 -9.15 6.31 14.56
N VAL A 468 -8.97 6.63 13.27
CA VAL A 468 -9.87 7.51 12.53
C VAL A 468 -11.24 6.86 12.38
N ALA A 469 -11.30 5.58 12.01
CA ALA A 469 -12.56 4.85 11.87
C ALA A 469 -13.36 4.85 13.17
N ARG A 470 -12.72 4.48 14.29
CA ARG A 470 -13.35 4.46 15.61
C ARG A 470 -13.82 5.85 16.07
N HIS A 471 -13.01 6.88 15.87
CA HIS A 471 -13.37 8.22 16.31
C HIS A 471 -14.41 8.88 15.40
N ALA A 472 -14.41 8.55 14.10
CA ALA A 472 -15.36 9.08 13.14
C ALA A 472 -16.77 8.56 13.38
N LEU A 473 -16.90 7.26 13.65
CA LEU A 473 -18.19 6.57 13.75
C LEU A 473 -18.61 6.26 15.18
N GLU A 474 -17.74 6.48 16.16
CA GLU A 474 -18.02 6.28 17.59
C GLU A 474 -18.60 4.89 17.86
N ASP A 475 -19.80 4.82 18.44
CA ASP A 475 -20.53 3.59 18.76
C ASP A 475 -21.26 2.97 17.56
N ALA A 476 -21.08 3.48 16.34
CA ALA A 476 -21.51 2.80 15.12
C ALA A 476 -20.39 1.95 14.50
N ALA A 477 -19.12 2.16 14.88
CA ALA A 477 -18.00 1.44 14.29
C ALA A 477 -17.80 0.04 14.89
N GLU A 478 -17.76 -0.95 14.01
CA GLU A 478 -16.99 -2.19 14.18
C GLU A 478 -15.79 -2.13 13.24
N VAL A 479 -14.58 -2.44 13.71
CA VAL A 479 -13.37 -2.43 12.88
C VAL A 479 -12.82 -3.84 12.77
N VAL A 480 -12.68 -4.35 11.55
CA VAL A 480 -12.11 -5.66 11.25
C VAL A 480 -10.78 -5.47 10.52
N VAL A 481 -9.68 -5.81 11.17
CA VAL A 481 -8.34 -5.80 10.57
C VAL A 481 -8.01 -7.19 10.06
N VAL A 482 -7.72 -7.31 8.77
CA VAL A 482 -7.29 -8.56 8.14
C VAL A 482 -5.81 -8.44 7.74
N ASP A 483 -4.94 -9.06 8.54
CA ASP A 483 -3.49 -9.04 8.37
C ASP A 483 -3.01 -10.25 7.59
N SER A 484 -2.51 -10.03 6.38
CA SER A 484 -1.79 -11.05 5.60
C SER A 484 -0.32 -10.70 5.40
N SER A 485 0.18 -9.72 6.17
CA SER A 485 1.55 -9.25 6.05
C SER A 485 2.56 -10.31 6.51
N PRO A 486 3.73 -10.37 5.87
CA PRO A 486 4.81 -11.27 6.30
C PRO A 486 5.47 -10.81 7.62
N SER A 487 5.03 -9.71 8.22
CA SER A 487 5.66 -9.06 9.36
C SER A 487 4.83 -9.17 10.64
N ARG A 488 5.51 -9.31 11.79
CA ARG A 488 4.87 -9.20 13.11
C ARG A 488 4.42 -7.79 13.46
N ARG A 489 5.02 -6.81 12.80
CA ARG A 489 4.86 -5.40 13.12
C ARG A 489 3.41 -4.92 13.02
N VAL A 490 2.63 -5.52 12.11
CA VAL A 490 1.20 -5.21 11.94
C VAL A 490 0.42 -5.62 13.18
N ALA A 491 0.50 -6.89 13.58
CA ALA A 491 -0.07 -7.40 14.84
C ALA A 491 0.25 -6.48 16.02
N SER A 492 1.54 -6.21 16.22
CA SER A 492 2.05 -5.36 17.31
C SER A 492 1.56 -3.91 17.25
N THR A 493 1.16 -3.41 16.09
CA THR A 493 0.61 -2.06 15.93
C THR A 493 -0.88 -2.00 16.25
N VAL A 494 -1.61 -3.10 16.05
CA VAL A 494 -3.06 -3.21 16.34
C VAL A 494 -3.32 -3.57 17.79
N LEU A 495 -2.42 -4.30 18.45
CA LEU A 495 -2.55 -4.75 19.84
C LEU A 495 -3.11 -3.68 20.81
N PRO A 496 -2.66 -2.41 20.83
CA PRO A 496 -3.24 -1.38 21.68
C PRO A 496 -4.74 -1.14 21.44
N HIS A 497 -5.19 -1.21 20.19
CA HIS A 497 -6.56 -0.91 19.80
C HIS A 497 -7.56 -1.99 20.23
N LEU A 498 -7.10 -3.24 20.32
CA LEU A 498 -7.87 -4.38 20.83
C LEU A 498 -8.18 -4.26 22.33
N LEU A 499 -7.53 -3.33 23.02
CA LEU A 499 -7.60 -3.19 24.48
C LEU A 499 -8.51 -2.04 24.93
N VAL A 500 -8.78 -1.09 24.03
CA VAL A 500 -9.55 0.14 24.35
C VAL A 500 -10.97 0.07 23.77
N GLY A 501 -11.46 -1.10 23.39
CA GLY A 501 -12.85 -1.27 22.96
C GLY A 501 -13.15 -2.69 22.48
N GLU A 502 -14.38 -3.16 22.69
CA GLU A 502 -14.86 -4.51 22.34
C GLU A 502 -15.17 -4.69 20.84
N ARG A 503 -14.93 -3.66 20.02
CA ARG A 503 -15.38 -3.60 18.62
C ARG A 503 -14.24 -3.53 17.60
N VAL A 504 -13.04 -3.95 17.98
CA VAL A 504 -11.94 -4.15 17.03
C VAL A 504 -11.61 -5.64 16.99
N THR A 505 -11.78 -6.23 15.82
CA THR A 505 -11.40 -7.62 15.53
C THR A 505 -10.09 -7.59 14.74
N TYR A 506 -9.14 -8.43 15.13
CA TYR A 506 -7.90 -8.63 14.39
C TYR A 506 -7.81 -10.09 13.96
N HIS A 507 -7.68 -10.32 12.66
CA HIS A 507 -7.56 -11.64 12.07
C HIS A 507 -6.31 -11.72 11.22
N ARG A 508 -5.44 -12.69 11.49
CA ARG A 508 -4.20 -12.90 10.73
C ARG A 508 -4.33 -14.11 9.82
N LEU A 509 -4.06 -13.89 8.55
CA LEU A 509 -3.95 -14.92 7.52
C LEU A 509 -2.53 -15.50 7.50
N PRO A 510 -2.38 -16.79 7.14
CA PRO A 510 -1.11 -17.46 7.28
C PRO A 510 -0.14 -17.19 6.12
N VAL A 511 -0.62 -16.63 5.03
CA VAL A 511 0.14 -16.21 3.85
C VAL A 511 -0.35 -14.86 3.34
N PRO A 512 0.47 -14.11 2.57
CA PRO A 512 0.00 -12.97 1.80
C PRO A 512 -1.10 -13.38 0.82
N VAL A 513 -2.16 -12.56 0.73
CA VAL A 513 -3.31 -12.82 -0.16
C VAL A 513 -3.66 -11.57 -0.98
N SER A 514 -4.52 -11.75 -1.99
CA SER A 514 -5.08 -10.64 -2.78
C SER A 514 -5.93 -9.68 -1.94
N PHE A 515 -6.16 -8.46 -2.45
CA PHE A 515 -7.06 -7.49 -1.82
C PHE A 515 -8.48 -8.07 -1.69
N ALA A 516 -9.00 -8.69 -2.76
CA ALA A 516 -10.31 -9.35 -2.77
C ALA A 516 -10.44 -10.38 -1.64
N TYR A 517 -9.46 -11.30 -1.52
CA TYR A 517 -9.45 -12.30 -0.46
C TYR A 517 -9.51 -11.68 0.94
N ALA A 518 -8.66 -10.68 1.21
CA ALA A 518 -8.60 -10.05 2.52
C ALA A 518 -9.91 -9.33 2.86
N VAL A 519 -10.57 -8.72 1.88
CA VAL A 519 -11.88 -8.07 2.06
C VAL A 519 -12.97 -9.10 2.30
N ASP A 520 -13.03 -10.17 1.52
CA ASP A 520 -14.08 -11.20 1.64
C ASP A 520 -13.99 -11.94 2.99
N VAL A 521 -12.79 -12.28 3.46
CA VAL A 521 -12.60 -12.81 4.83
C VAL A 521 -12.93 -11.77 5.89
N GLY A 522 -12.60 -10.50 5.65
CA GLY A 522 -12.99 -9.42 6.56
C GLY A 522 -14.51 -9.30 6.69
N PHE A 523 -15.23 -9.58 5.60
CA PHE A 523 -16.69 -9.52 5.53
C PHE A 523 -17.35 -10.64 6.34
N THR A 524 -16.84 -11.87 6.30
CA THR A 524 -17.37 -12.99 7.11
C THR A 524 -17.16 -12.78 8.61
N LEU A 525 -16.22 -11.91 9.00
CA LEU A 525 -15.95 -11.55 10.40
C LEU A 525 -16.77 -10.33 10.86
N SER A 526 -17.61 -9.77 9.99
CA SER A 526 -18.31 -8.50 10.20
C SER A 526 -19.79 -8.68 10.51
N ARG A 527 -20.39 -7.74 11.24
CA ARG A 527 -21.79 -7.83 11.72
C ARG A 527 -22.69 -6.67 11.31
N GLY A 528 -22.13 -5.58 10.80
CA GLY A 528 -22.87 -4.39 10.40
C GLY A 528 -23.63 -4.56 9.09
N ALA A 529 -24.76 -3.88 8.95
CA ALA A 529 -25.53 -3.83 7.71
C ALA A 529 -24.85 -3.01 6.60
N SER A 530 -23.96 -2.09 6.99
CA SER A 530 -23.12 -1.29 6.09
C SER A 530 -21.68 -1.74 6.14
N LEU A 531 -21.07 -1.88 4.97
CA LEU A 531 -19.68 -2.31 4.79
C LEU A 531 -18.83 -1.16 4.26
N LEU A 532 -17.86 -0.69 5.04
CA LEU A 532 -16.87 0.30 4.62
C LEU A 532 -15.50 -0.37 4.47
N VAL A 533 -14.94 -0.38 3.27
CA VAL A 533 -13.58 -0.86 3.02
C VAL A 533 -12.64 0.33 2.91
N LEU A 534 -11.54 0.33 3.68
CA LEU A 534 -10.47 1.34 3.55
C LEU A 534 -9.19 0.68 3.03
N ASP A 535 -8.70 1.16 1.88
CA ASP A 535 -7.45 0.67 1.25
C ASP A 535 -6.26 0.81 2.22
N GLU A 536 -5.32 -0.13 2.15
CA GLU A 536 -4.14 -0.18 3.02
C GLU A 536 -3.19 1.01 2.90
N ARG A 537 -3.24 1.72 1.77
CA ARG A 537 -2.36 2.84 1.43
C ARG A 537 -3.02 4.19 1.62
N VAL A 538 -4.32 4.25 1.94
CA VAL A 538 -5.03 5.52 2.10
C VAL A 538 -4.98 6.04 3.53
N LEU A 539 -4.88 7.35 3.66
CA LEU A 539 -5.01 8.10 4.88
C LEU A 539 -6.34 8.84 4.87
N PRO A 540 -7.40 8.25 5.47
CA PRO A 540 -8.69 8.91 5.55
C PRO A 540 -8.70 10.00 6.64
N THR A 541 -9.60 10.96 6.49
CA THR A 541 -9.98 11.91 7.55
C THR A 541 -11.23 11.40 8.29
N ALA A 542 -11.47 11.88 9.51
CA ALA A 542 -12.69 11.51 10.25
C ALA A 542 -13.96 11.98 9.53
N ARG A 543 -13.89 13.13 8.85
CA ARG A 543 -14.97 13.64 7.99
C ARG A 543 -15.25 12.67 6.84
N ALA A 544 -14.20 12.24 6.13
CA ALA A 544 -14.37 11.34 4.99
C ALA A 544 -15.02 10.01 5.38
N VAL A 545 -14.61 9.42 6.51
CA VAL A 545 -15.23 8.18 7.02
C VAL A 545 -16.70 8.40 7.36
N ARG A 546 -17.05 9.49 8.06
CA ARG A 546 -18.45 9.80 8.40
C ARG A 546 -19.31 10.00 7.17
N GLU A 547 -18.85 10.79 6.21
CA GLU A 547 -19.64 11.12 5.01
C GLU A 547 -19.84 9.90 4.11
N LEU A 548 -18.84 9.00 4.00
CA LEU A 548 -19.02 7.72 3.32
C LEU A 548 -20.09 6.86 4.02
N ALA A 549 -19.94 6.65 5.33
CA ALA A 549 -20.87 5.80 6.08
C ALA A 549 -22.33 6.32 6.03
N ALA A 550 -22.53 7.63 6.21
CA ALA A 550 -23.84 8.26 6.22
C ALA A 550 -24.58 8.18 4.86
N HIS A 551 -23.86 7.99 3.76
CA HIS A 551 -24.50 7.95 2.43
C HIS A 551 -25.45 6.76 2.27
N LEU A 552 -25.08 5.59 2.82
CA LEU A 552 -25.90 4.38 2.70
C LEU A 552 -27.21 4.47 3.49
N GLU A 553 -27.19 5.07 4.68
CA GLU A 553 -28.36 5.24 5.55
C GLU A 553 -29.48 6.04 4.85
N SER A 554 -29.10 6.97 3.96
CA SER A 554 -30.04 7.86 3.27
C SER A 554 -30.69 7.27 2.01
N SER A 555 -30.12 6.21 1.43
CA SER A 555 -30.31 5.92 0.00
C SER A 555 -31.42 4.92 -0.34
N GLY A 556 -31.85 4.04 0.58
CA GLY A 556 -32.86 3.00 0.30
C GLY A 556 -32.51 1.97 -0.80
N THR A 557 -31.43 2.21 -1.56
CA THR A 557 -31.18 1.67 -2.90
C THR A 557 -29.90 0.81 -2.93
N HIS A 558 -29.80 -0.15 -3.85
CA HIS A 558 -28.57 -0.90 -4.11
C HIS A 558 -27.48 0.06 -4.62
N VAL A 559 -26.43 0.29 -3.84
CA VAL A 559 -25.41 1.28 -4.19
C VAL A 559 -24.02 0.88 -3.70
N VAL A 560 -23.02 1.19 -4.53
CA VAL A 560 -21.61 1.25 -4.12
C VAL A 560 -21.11 2.67 -4.31
N VAL A 561 -20.46 3.19 -3.28
CA VAL A 561 -20.05 4.59 -3.22
C VAL A 561 -18.56 4.66 -2.95
N GLN A 562 -17.85 5.52 -3.65
CA GLN A 562 -16.43 5.75 -3.41
C GLN A 562 -16.13 7.25 -3.19
N PRO A 563 -15.06 7.57 -2.43
CA PRO A 563 -14.53 8.92 -2.35
C PRO A 563 -13.61 9.22 -3.55
N VAL A 564 -13.18 10.45 -3.67
CA VAL A 564 -12.06 10.82 -4.53
C VAL A 564 -10.75 10.39 -3.86
N THR A 565 -9.93 9.62 -4.57
CA THR A 565 -8.58 9.29 -4.11
C THR A 565 -7.58 10.24 -4.74
N VAL A 566 -6.83 10.98 -3.92
CA VAL A 566 -5.77 11.89 -4.35
C VAL A 566 -4.41 11.43 -3.84
N ASP A 567 -3.32 11.79 -4.51
CA ASP A 567 -1.97 11.60 -3.98
C ASP A 567 -1.62 12.68 -2.93
N GLU A 568 -0.41 12.62 -2.36
CA GLU A 568 0.09 13.61 -1.39
C GLU A 568 0.14 15.04 -1.92
N LEU A 569 0.05 15.23 -3.24
CA LEU A 569 0.06 16.53 -3.92
C LEU A 569 -1.35 17.00 -4.30
N GLY A 570 -2.40 16.25 -3.93
CA GLY A 570 -3.79 16.58 -4.22
C GLY A 570 -4.20 16.27 -5.67
N ILE A 571 -3.40 15.49 -6.39
CA ILE A 571 -3.71 15.05 -7.76
C ILE A 571 -4.56 13.79 -7.67
N VAL A 572 -5.66 13.80 -8.41
CA VAL A 572 -6.60 12.69 -8.46
C VAL A 572 -5.89 11.48 -9.02
N VAL A 573 -5.78 10.45 -8.18
CA VAL A 573 -5.35 9.11 -8.58
C VAL A 573 -6.52 8.43 -9.28
N THR A 574 -7.69 8.48 -8.64
CA THR A 574 -8.95 8.07 -9.25
C THR A 574 -10.16 8.76 -8.61
N ALA A 575 -11.16 9.02 -9.43
CA ALA A 575 -12.51 9.41 -9.05
C ALA A 575 -13.58 8.48 -9.67
N GLY A 576 -13.19 7.31 -10.18
CA GLY A 576 -14.10 6.35 -10.84
C GLY A 576 -13.44 5.70 -12.04
N ALA A 577 -14.17 4.82 -12.71
CA ALA A 577 -13.78 4.24 -13.99
C ALA A 577 -14.62 4.79 -15.14
N VAL A 578 -13.94 5.06 -16.25
CA VAL A 578 -14.52 5.46 -17.54
C VAL A 578 -14.06 4.55 -18.66
N PHE A 579 -14.88 4.45 -19.71
CA PHE A 579 -14.75 3.48 -20.79
C PHE A 579 -14.68 4.17 -22.15
N GLY A 580 -13.74 3.71 -22.98
CA GLY A 580 -13.63 4.14 -24.38
C GLY A 580 -14.51 3.31 -25.33
N PRO A 581 -14.64 3.75 -26.60
CA PRO A 581 -15.57 3.16 -27.58
C PRO A 581 -15.21 1.76 -28.12
N ARG A 582 -14.13 1.10 -27.65
CA ARG A 582 -13.66 -0.19 -28.20
C ARG A 582 -13.57 -1.32 -27.16
N HIS A 583 -14.57 -1.48 -26.29
CA HIS A 583 -14.57 -2.50 -25.21
C HIS A 583 -13.22 -2.58 -24.48
N GLN A 584 -12.69 -1.40 -24.14
CA GLN A 584 -11.36 -1.27 -23.55
C GLN A 584 -11.44 -1.49 -22.04
N LEU A 585 -10.30 -1.79 -21.42
CA LEU A 585 -10.19 -1.76 -19.97
C LEU A 585 -10.50 -0.35 -19.45
N PRO A 586 -11.04 -0.22 -18.24
CA PRO A 586 -11.36 1.08 -17.66
C PRO A 586 -10.11 1.95 -17.51
N ALA A 587 -10.30 3.25 -17.73
CA ALA A 587 -9.35 4.29 -17.37
C ALA A 587 -9.85 5.03 -16.12
N ALA A 588 -8.93 5.54 -15.30
CA ALA A 588 -9.28 6.32 -14.12
C ALA A 588 -9.96 7.63 -14.53
N PHE A 589 -11.20 7.83 -14.08
CA PHE A 589 -11.95 9.07 -14.24
C PHE A 589 -11.22 10.19 -13.51
N LEU A 590 -10.98 11.28 -14.23
CA LEU A 590 -10.20 12.42 -13.76
C LEU A 590 -8.78 12.03 -13.26
N GLY A 591 -8.23 10.87 -13.64
CA GLY A 591 -6.88 10.48 -13.26
C GLY A 591 -5.82 11.47 -13.79
N GLY A 592 -5.04 12.06 -12.89
CA GLY A 592 -4.04 13.10 -13.19
C GLY A 592 -4.57 14.54 -13.18
N HIS A 593 -5.89 14.73 -12.97
CA HIS A 593 -6.51 16.03 -12.73
C HIS A 593 -6.30 16.49 -11.29
N LEU A 594 -6.66 17.75 -11.00
CA LEU A 594 -6.65 18.26 -9.63
C LEU A 594 -7.95 17.96 -8.90
N GLY A 595 -7.87 17.85 -7.57
CA GLY A 595 -9.07 17.72 -6.73
C GLY A 595 -10.08 18.88 -6.92
N GLY A 596 -9.65 20.06 -7.35
CA GLY A 596 -10.53 21.18 -7.67
C GLY A 596 -11.43 20.97 -8.89
N GLU A 597 -11.00 20.16 -9.86
CA GLU A 597 -11.84 19.81 -11.02
C GLU A 597 -12.98 18.87 -10.63
N VAL A 598 -12.74 18.03 -9.62
CA VAL A 598 -13.76 17.14 -9.06
C VAL A 598 -14.85 17.93 -8.34
N ARG A 599 -14.51 19.00 -7.61
CA ARG A 599 -15.47 19.89 -6.94
C ARG A 599 -16.50 20.54 -7.88
N ARG A 600 -16.24 20.59 -9.19
CA ARG A 600 -17.20 21.11 -10.19
C ARG A 600 -18.44 20.23 -10.34
N LEU A 601 -18.34 18.96 -9.97
CA LEU A 601 -19.48 18.05 -9.91
C LEU A 601 -20.50 18.48 -8.84
N GLY A 602 -20.10 19.36 -7.93
CA GLY A 602 -20.91 19.80 -6.80
C GLY A 602 -20.73 18.91 -5.57
N PRO A 603 -21.39 19.27 -4.47
CA PRO A 603 -21.27 18.57 -3.19
C PRO A 603 -22.08 17.27 -3.14
N GLU A 604 -23.04 17.10 -4.04
CA GLU A 604 -23.93 15.95 -4.09
C GLU A 604 -23.23 14.72 -4.68
N ALA A 605 -23.77 13.54 -4.37
CA ALA A 605 -23.32 12.30 -4.96
C ALA A 605 -23.48 12.34 -6.49
N PHE A 606 -22.41 11.96 -7.19
CA PHE A 606 -22.34 11.99 -8.64
C PHE A 606 -22.35 10.56 -9.21
N PRO A 607 -23.33 10.22 -10.07
CA PRO A 607 -23.39 8.89 -10.69
C PRO A 607 -22.18 8.60 -11.57
N LEU A 608 -21.52 7.48 -11.31
CA LEU A 608 -20.37 6.98 -12.06
C LEU A 608 -20.78 5.91 -13.08
N PRO A 609 -20.05 5.81 -14.21
CA PRO A 609 -20.13 4.64 -15.08
C PRO A 609 -19.67 3.37 -14.36
N ALA A 610 -18.57 3.47 -13.59
CA ALA A 610 -18.17 2.44 -12.65
C ALA A 610 -17.29 2.99 -11.52
N VAL A 611 -17.29 2.33 -10.37
CA VAL A 611 -16.29 2.52 -9.31
C VAL A 611 -14.97 1.79 -9.63
N ASP A 612 -13.86 2.22 -9.04
CA ASP A 612 -12.53 1.61 -9.23
C ASP A 612 -11.57 1.82 -8.04
N GLY A 613 -11.97 2.62 -7.05
CA GLY A 613 -11.21 2.86 -5.84
C GLY A 613 -11.35 1.69 -4.85
N HIS A 614 -10.23 1.24 -4.28
CA HIS A 614 -10.19 0.24 -3.21
C HIS A 614 -10.66 0.78 -1.84
N THR A 615 -11.14 2.04 -1.81
CA THR A 615 -11.87 2.60 -0.67
C THR A 615 -13.29 2.85 -1.14
N PHE A 616 -14.25 2.15 -0.55
CA PHE A 616 -15.65 2.22 -0.95
C PHE A 616 -16.55 1.78 0.19
N VAL A 617 -17.83 2.13 0.08
CA VAL A 617 -18.87 1.68 1.01
C VAL A 617 -20.03 1.07 0.21
N THR A 618 -20.60 -0.01 0.72
CA THR A 618 -21.77 -0.68 0.15
C THR A 618 -22.58 -1.39 1.24
N ARG A 619 -23.75 -1.92 0.90
CA ARG A 619 -24.55 -2.72 1.83
C ARG A 619 -23.96 -4.11 1.97
N SER A 620 -23.92 -4.62 3.19
CA SER A 620 -23.49 -5.99 3.45
C SER A 620 -24.37 -7.01 2.72
N ALA A 621 -25.67 -6.74 2.59
CA ALA A 621 -26.60 -7.58 1.82
C ALA A 621 -26.26 -7.63 0.32
N ASP A 622 -25.85 -6.50 -0.26
CA ASP A 622 -25.42 -6.45 -1.67
C ASP A 622 -24.10 -7.16 -1.88
N PHE A 623 -23.17 -6.98 -0.93
CA PHE A 623 -21.88 -7.68 -0.94
C PHE A 623 -22.05 -9.20 -0.87
N ALA A 624 -22.87 -9.70 0.06
CA ALA A 624 -23.19 -11.12 0.18
C ALA A 624 -23.89 -11.67 -1.07
N ARG A 625 -24.95 -11.00 -1.56
CA ARG A 625 -25.72 -11.42 -2.74
C ARG A 625 -24.86 -11.61 -3.99
N LEU A 626 -23.82 -10.79 -4.11
CA LEU A 626 -22.88 -10.83 -5.23
C LEU A 626 -21.66 -11.73 -4.96
N HIS A 627 -21.62 -12.44 -3.83
CA HIS A 627 -20.50 -13.29 -3.42
C HIS A 627 -19.16 -12.53 -3.35
N GLY A 628 -19.21 -11.30 -2.82
CA GLY A 628 -18.03 -10.48 -2.56
C GLY A 628 -17.25 -10.05 -3.81
N LEU A 629 -15.94 -9.88 -3.63
CA LEU A 629 -14.99 -9.52 -4.68
C LEU A 629 -14.45 -10.77 -5.39
N ASP A 630 -14.02 -10.64 -6.65
CA ASP A 630 -13.45 -11.78 -7.38
C ASP A 630 -11.91 -11.77 -7.31
N PRO A 631 -11.26 -12.75 -6.65
CA PRO A 631 -9.80 -12.80 -6.56
C PRO A 631 -9.12 -13.09 -7.90
N LEU A 632 -9.82 -13.59 -8.94
CA LEU A 632 -9.26 -13.74 -10.29
C LEU A 632 -8.91 -12.39 -10.93
N LEU A 633 -9.49 -11.29 -10.44
CA LEU A 633 -9.22 -9.91 -10.87
C LEU A 633 -8.08 -9.24 -10.09
N TYR A 634 -7.28 -10.05 -9.40
CA TYR A 634 -6.07 -9.75 -8.63
C TYR A 634 -5.52 -8.31 -8.71
N ASP A 635 -5.90 -7.49 -7.73
CA ASP A 635 -5.40 -6.13 -7.50
C ASP A 635 -5.53 -5.20 -8.72
N GLU A 636 -6.56 -5.31 -9.54
CA GLU A 636 -6.72 -4.47 -10.72
C GLU A 636 -8.14 -3.96 -10.94
N LEU A 637 -9.10 -4.87 -10.96
CA LEU A 637 -10.44 -4.64 -11.51
C LEU A 637 -11.54 -5.20 -10.61
N GLU A 638 -11.20 -5.76 -9.45
CA GLU A 638 -12.14 -6.44 -8.55
C GLU A 638 -13.26 -5.53 -8.04
N VAL A 639 -12.98 -4.27 -7.73
CA VAL A 639 -14.01 -3.31 -7.28
C VAL A 639 -14.86 -2.82 -8.47
N THR A 640 -14.25 -2.62 -9.63
CA THR A 640 -14.97 -2.26 -10.86
C THR A 640 -15.93 -3.38 -11.29
N ASP A 641 -15.47 -4.63 -11.23
CA ASP A 641 -16.31 -5.81 -11.48
C ASP A 641 -17.47 -5.90 -10.50
N PHE A 642 -17.22 -5.71 -9.20
CA PHE A 642 -18.27 -5.68 -8.19
C PHE A 642 -19.35 -4.62 -8.50
N GLY A 643 -18.93 -3.39 -8.81
CA GLY A 643 -19.85 -2.31 -9.15
C GLY A 643 -20.67 -2.58 -10.42
N LEU A 644 -20.05 -3.17 -11.46
CA LEU A 644 -20.75 -3.57 -12.67
C LEU A 644 -21.76 -4.69 -12.40
N ARG A 645 -21.37 -5.73 -11.64
CA ARG A 645 -22.29 -6.83 -11.24
C ARG A 645 -23.45 -6.34 -10.38
N LEU A 646 -23.24 -5.30 -9.57
CA LEU A 646 -24.30 -4.68 -8.78
C LEU A 646 -25.40 -4.06 -9.66
N CYS A 647 -25.01 -3.41 -10.76
CA CYS A 647 -25.92 -2.74 -11.69
C CYS A 647 -26.49 -3.66 -12.78
N GLU A 648 -25.88 -4.82 -13.04
CA GLU A 648 -26.32 -5.74 -14.08
C GLU A 648 -27.74 -6.27 -13.81
N GLY A 649 -28.69 -5.85 -14.65
CA GLY A 649 -30.10 -6.28 -14.56
C GLY A 649 -30.89 -5.67 -13.40
N VAL A 650 -30.34 -4.68 -12.68
CA VAL A 650 -30.99 -4.02 -11.54
C VAL A 650 -31.11 -2.50 -11.81
N PRO A 651 -32.23 -2.02 -12.38
CA PRO A 651 -32.35 -0.62 -12.82
C PRO A 651 -32.22 0.42 -11.71
N GLU A 652 -32.59 0.08 -10.49
CA GLU A 652 -32.49 0.93 -9.31
C GLU A 652 -31.03 1.03 -8.82
N ALA A 653 -30.15 0.09 -9.17
CA ALA A 653 -28.80 0.03 -8.63
C ALA A 653 -27.89 1.14 -9.20
N ARG A 654 -27.10 1.75 -8.33
CA ARG A 654 -26.24 2.90 -8.66
C ARG A 654 -24.80 2.70 -8.21
N GLN A 655 -23.92 3.47 -8.85
CA GLN A 655 -22.51 3.59 -8.50
C GLN A 655 -22.23 5.07 -8.37
N ASP A 656 -21.77 5.52 -7.20
CA ASP A 656 -21.68 6.95 -6.91
C ASP A 656 -20.28 7.38 -6.47
N LEU A 657 -19.90 8.57 -6.88
CA LEU A 657 -18.76 9.32 -6.36
C LEU A 657 -19.26 10.35 -5.36
N LEU A 658 -18.56 10.52 -4.23
CA LEU A 658 -18.71 11.70 -3.37
C LEU A 658 -17.62 12.72 -3.70
N PRO A 659 -17.89 13.78 -4.50
CA PRO A 659 -16.85 14.65 -5.06
C PRO A 659 -16.09 15.48 -4.00
N ASP A 660 -16.77 15.80 -2.89
CA ASP A 660 -16.22 16.56 -1.77
C ASP A 660 -15.50 15.70 -0.72
N VAL A 661 -15.62 14.37 -0.83
CA VAL A 661 -14.96 13.43 0.08
C VAL A 661 -13.64 12.98 -0.53
N GLN A 662 -12.53 13.34 0.11
CA GLN A 662 -11.19 12.99 -0.35
C GLN A 662 -10.47 12.08 0.64
N VAL A 663 -9.74 11.09 0.09
CA VAL A 663 -8.77 10.28 0.82
C VAL A 663 -7.39 10.40 0.17
N VAL A 664 -6.34 10.45 0.97
CA VAL A 664 -4.96 10.66 0.49
C VAL A 664 -4.24 9.33 0.36
N LEU A 665 -3.70 9.01 -0.81
CA LEU A 665 -2.84 7.87 -1.05
C LEU A 665 -1.41 8.22 -0.60
N ALA A 666 -0.95 7.63 0.50
CA ALA A 666 0.32 7.96 1.14
C ALA A 666 1.54 7.29 0.48
N GLU A 667 1.32 6.21 -0.28
CA GLU A 667 2.39 5.56 -1.05
C GLU A 667 2.00 5.52 -2.52
N PRO A 668 2.84 6.07 -3.44
CA PRO A 668 2.54 6.04 -4.86
C PRO A 668 2.32 4.59 -5.29
N ALA A 669 1.22 4.34 -6.00
CA ALA A 669 0.87 3.01 -6.44
C ALA A 669 2.07 2.36 -7.13
N ARG A 670 2.61 1.27 -6.55
CA ARG A 670 3.49 0.36 -7.30
C ARG A 670 2.75 0.05 -8.60
N THR A 671 3.44 0.18 -9.73
CA THR A 671 2.87 -0.12 -11.04
C THR A 671 2.38 -1.56 -11.00
N ARG A 672 1.07 -1.73 -10.82
CA ARG A 672 0.45 -3.04 -10.68
C ARG A 672 0.72 -3.79 -11.98
N ARG A 673 1.53 -4.84 -11.92
CA ARG A 673 1.83 -5.67 -13.10
C ARG A 673 0.55 -6.39 -13.44
N ARG A 674 -0.14 -5.82 -14.43
CA ARG A 674 -1.47 -6.26 -14.76
C ARG A 674 -1.43 -7.64 -15.47
N SER A 675 -2.06 -8.66 -14.91
CA SER A 675 -2.14 -10.02 -15.44
C SER A 675 -2.95 -10.05 -16.74
N SER A 676 -2.45 -10.73 -17.78
CA SER A 676 -3.19 -10.92 -19.04
C SER A 676 -4.49 -11.68 -18.80
N ALA A 677 -4.46 -12.72 -17.97
CA ALA A 677 -5.62 -13.56 -17.68
C ALA A 677 -6.73 -12.79 -16.95
N SER A 678 -6.40 -11.99 -15.92
CA SER A 678 -7.38 -11.19 -15.17
C SER A 678 -8.16 -10.22 -16.08
N ARG A 679 -7.47 -9.63 -17.07
CA ARG A 679 -8.10 -8.75 -18.06
C ARG A 679 -9.03 -9.49 -19.02
N GLU A 680 -8.68 -10.71 -19.40
CA GLU A 680 -9.54 -11.54 -20.26
C GLU A 680 -10.80 -12.00 -19.51
N VAL A 681 -10.66 -12.38 -18.23
CA VAL A 681 -11.80 -12.68 -17.35
C VAL A 681 -12.73 -11.46 -17.27
N PHE A 682 -12.20 -10.28 -16.94
CA PHE A 682 -13.00 -9.06 -16.87
C PHE A 682 -13.71 -8.71 -18.19
N LYS A 683 -12.99 -8.73 -19.30
CA LYS A 683 -13.54 -8.40 -20.63
C LYS A 683 -14.60 -9.39 -21.08
N SER A 684 -14.38 -10.69 -20.86
CA SER A 684 -15.34 -11.72 -21.25
C SER A 684 -16.62 -11.63 -20.43
N ARG A 685 -16.52 -11.38 -19.12
CA ARG A 685 -17.66 -11.18 -18.23
C ARG A 685 -18.50 -9.97 -18.59
N HIS A 686 -17.85 -8.82 -18.79
CA HIS A 686 -18.55 -7.53 -18.98
C HIS A 686 -18.60 -7.06 -20.43
N ALA A 687 -18.38 -7.92 -21.41
CA ALA A 687 -18.33 -7.52 -22.83
C ALA A 687 -19.55 -6.68 -23.25
N ALA A 688 -20.74 -7.02 -22.75
CA ALA A 688 -21.99 -6.30 -23.00
C ALA A 688 -22.11 -4.97 -22.23
N SER A 689 -21.51 -4.88 -21.04
CA SER A 689 -21.59 -3.74 -20.13
C SER A 689 -20.52 -2.66 -20.40
N LEU A 690 -19.43 -3.01 -21.11
CA LEU A 690 -18.33 -2.10 -21.47
C LEU A 690 -18.68 -1.19 -22.65
N THR A 691 -19.64 -0.30 -22.46
CA THR A 691 -20.01 0.76 -23.41
C THR A 691 -19.24 2.04 -23.16
N ALA A 692 -19.06 2.88 -24.20
CA ALA A 692 -18.39 4.18 -24.06
C ALA A 692 -19.08 5.04 -22.99
N THR A 693 -18.28 5.70 -22.15
CA THR A 693 -18.79 6.64 -21.16
C THR A 693 -19.55 7.77 -21.87
N PRO A 694 -20.79 8.09 -21.45
CA PRO A 694 -21.56 9.19 -22.04
C PRO A 694 -20.85 10.54 -21.92
N ASP A 695 -20.94 11.37 -22.96
CA ASP A 695 -20.38 12.73 -22.98
C ASP A 695 -20.87 13.60 -21.81
N ALA A 696 -22.08 13.34 -21.31
CA ALA A 696 -22.66 14.06 -20.17
C ALA A 696 -21.80 13.95 -18.90
N VAL A 697 -21.12 12.82 -18.68
CA VAL A 697 -20.23 12.60 -17.52
C VAL A 697 -19.04 13.56 -17.58
N TRP A 698 -18.44 13.73 -18.76
CA TRP A 698 -17.34 14.67 -18.97
C TRP A 698 -17.81 16.13 -18.97
N ALA A 699 -18.97 16.39 -19.58
CA ALA A 699 -19.55 17.72 -19.65
C ALA A 699 -19.90 18.29 -18.26
N ALA A 700 -20.27 17.43 -17.31
CA ALA A 700 -20.50 17.82 -15.91
C ALA A 700 -19.25 18.45 -15.26
N CYS A 701 -18.05 18.05 -15.67
CA CYS A 701 -16.79 18.65 -15.22
C CYS A 701 -16.33 19.85 -16.07
N GLY A 702 -17.09 20.24 -17.08
CA GLY A 702 -16.66 21.22 -18.09
C GLY A 702 -15.60 20.67 -19.06
N LEU A 703 -15.55 19.35 -19.25
CA LEU A 703 -14.57 18.67 -20.10
C LEU A 703 -15.24 17.97 -21.30
N GLY A 704 -14.46 17.75 -22.35
CA GLY A 704 -14.81 16.93 -23.49
C GLY A 704 -13.68 15.96 -23.79
N VAL A 705 -13.98 14.85 -24.47
CA VAL A 705 -12.99 13.85 -24.87
C VAL A 705 -12.73 14.01 -26.37
N ALA A 706 -11.49 14.34 -26.74
CA ALA A 706 -11.07 14.42 -28.14
C ALA A 706 -10.69 13.04 -28.71
N GLY A 707 -10.25 12.11 -27.86
CA GLY A 707 -9.84 10.78 -28.27
C GLY A 707 -9.33 9.94 -27.10
N TRP A 708 -8.76 8.78 -27.43
CA TRP A 708 -8.17 7.86 -26.45
C TRP A 708 -6.78 7.44 -26.94
N GLU A 709 -5.79 7.53 -26.07
CA GLU A 709 -4.40 7.18 -26.39
C GLU A 709 -3.91 6.02 -25.52
N ARG A 710 -2.99 5.21 -26.05
CA ARG A 710 -2.34 4.12 -25.31
C ARG A 710 -1.14 4.65 -24.55
N LEU A 711 -0.95 4.17 -23.33
CA LEU A 711 0.23 4.52 -22.54
C LEU A 711 1.47 3.76 -23.06
N ALA A 712 2.54 4.49 -23.39
CA ALA A 712 3.77 3.92 -23.97
C ALA A 712 4.36 2.77 -23.13
N ASN A 713 4.34 2.90 -21.80
CA ASN A 713 4.88 1.89 -20.87
C ASN A 713 3.84 0.84 -20.44
N GLN A 714 2.60 0.93 -20.92
CA GLN A 714 1.49 0.02 -20.62
C GLN A 714 0.58 -0.12 -21.85
N PRO A 715 0.94 -0.93 -22.85
CA PRO A 715 0.28 -0.96 -24.16
C PRO A 715 -1.21 -1.33 -24.13
N HIS A 716 -1.68 -1.92 -23.03
CA HIS A 716 -3.09 -2.26 -22.80
C HIS A 716 -3.88 -1.19 -22.04
N ALA A 717 -3.19 -0.25 -21.39
CA ALA A 717 -3.82 0.85 -20.67
C ALA A 717 -4.06 2.00 -21.65
N VAL A 718 -5.28 2.50 -21.62
CA VAL A 718 -5.72 3.66 -22.40
C VAL A 718 -6.00 4.82 -21.46
N ARG A 719 -5.89 6.03 -21.97
CA ARG A 719 -6.38 7.23 -21.28
C ARG A 719 -7.18 8.11 -22.24
N PRO A 720 -8.19 8.83 -21.75
CA PRO A 720 -8.88 9.82 -22.54
C PRO A 720 -7.96 11.04 -22.75
N VAL A 721 -7.90 11.53 -23.98
CA VAL A 721 -7.34 12.84 -24.31
C VAL A 721 -8.47 13.84 -24.12
N VAL A 722 -8.40 14.62 -23.04
CA VAL A 722 -9.46 15.55 -22.65
C VAL A 722 -9.11 16.99 -23.00
N TYR A 723 -10.14 17.80 -23.25
CA TYR A 723 -10.05 19.25 -23.45
C TYR A 723 -11.13 19.97 -22.64
N ARG A 724 -10.96 21.27 -22.37
CA ARG A 724 -11.97 22.06 -21.66
C ARG A 724 -13.05 22.55 -22.62
N ARG A 725 -14.32 22.29 -22.30
CA ARG A 725 -15.46 22.75 -23.09
C ARG A 725 -15.82 24.17 -22.71
N SER A 726 -15.89 25.07 -23.70
CA SER A 726 -16.40 26.43 -23.51
C SER A 726 -17.93 26.42 -23.54
N SER A 727 -18.57 26.86 -22.45
CA SER A 727 -20.03 26.97 -22.33
C SER A 727 -20.55 28.39 -22.60
N GLY A 728 -19.78 29.23 -23.31
CA GLY A 728 -20.11 30.64 -23.56
C GLY A 728 -19.84 31.58 -22.38
N ARG A 729 -19.48 31.06 -21.19
CA ARG A 729 -18.79 31.79 -20.12
C ARG A 729 -17.28 31.69 -20.32
N GLN A 730 -16.55 32.76 -19.98
CA GLN A 730 -15.08 32.75 -19.98
C GLN A 730 -14.60 31.72 -18.96
N LEU A 731 -13.96 30.64 -19.40
CA LEU A 731 -13.47 29.59 -18.50
C LEU A 731 -12.43 30.15 -17.53
N PRO A 732 -12.36 29.63 -16.29
CA PRO A 732 -11.28 29.96 -15.38
C PRO A 732 -9.94 29.56 -16.01
N LEU A 733 -8.92 30.40 -15.85
CA LEU A 733 -7.58 30.09 -16.31
C LEU A 733 -7.00 28.98 -15.42
N ARG A 734 -6.27 28.05 -16.03
CA ARG A 734 -5.51 27.02 -15.34
C ARG A 734 -4.07 27.46 -15.15
N TRP A 735 -3.70 27.74 -13.91
CA TRP A 735 -2.39 28.23 -13.49
C TRP A 735 -1.54 27.08 -12.98
N VAL A 736 -0.27 27.04 -13.37
CA VAL A 736 0.75 26.20 -12.74
C VAL A 736 1.81 27.09 -12.12
N LEU A 737 2.05 26.93 -10.81
CA LEU A 737 3.03 27.67 -10.03
C LEU A 737 4.24 26.77 -9.77
N LEU A 738 5.40 27.09 -10.33
CA LEU A 738 6.62 26.30 -10.14
C LEU A 738 7.43 26.80 -8.94
N THR A 739 7.55 25.96 -7.91
CA THR A 739 8.48 26.15 -6.79
C THR A 739 9.84 25.54 -7.16
N GLY A 740 10.93 26.28 -6.99
CA GLY A 740 12.30 25.85 -7.36
C GLY A 740 12.94 24.78 -6.45
N GLY A 741 12.15 23.80 -6.03
CA GLY A 741 12.57 22.62 -5.27
C GLY A 741 13.13 22.87 -3.88
N ALA A 742 13.91 21.89 -3.38
CA ALA A 742 14.43 21.84 -2.01
C ALA A 742 15.45 22.95 -1.68
N ALA A 743 15.94 23.67 -2.69
CA ALA A 743 16.84 24.82 -2.55
C ALA A 743 16.09 26.16 -2.41
N ALA A 744 14.77 26.18 -2.60
CA ALA A 744 13.95 27.38 -2.42
C ALA A 744 14.00 27.87 -0.95
N PRO A 745 14.13 29.19 -0.69
CA PRO A 745 13.99 29.76 0.64
C PRO A 745 12.66 29.36 1.29
N GLY A 746 12.66 29.07 2.59
CA GLY A 746 11.49 28.48 3.25
C GLY A 746 10.21 29.30 3.17
N TRP A 747 10.33 30.64 3.17
CA TRP A 747 9.19 31.55 2.99
C TRP A 747 8.53 31.47 1.61
N MET A 748 9.25 30.97 0.58
CA MET A 748 8.74 30.88 -0.79
C MET A 748 7.59 29.89 -0.90
N ARG A 749 7.62 28.81 -0.12
CA ARG A 749 6.52 27.84 -0.09
C ARG A 749 5.23 28.51 0.41
N SER A 750 5.30 29.21 1.55
CA SER A 750 4.17 29.96 2.11
C SER A 750 3.66 31.05 1.16
N TRP A 751 4.55 31.69 0.40
CA TRP A 751 4.18 32.68 -0.62
C TRP A 751 3.42 32.04 -1.79
N VAL A 752 3.89 30.90 -2.31
CA VAL A 752 3.22 30.19 -3.41
C VAL A 752 1.88 29.60 -2.95
N GLU A 753 1.80 29.11 -1.71
CA GLU A 753 0.54 28.68 -1.09
C GLU A 753 -0.45 29.83 -1.00
N ALA A 754 -0.04 30.98 -0.48
CA ALA A 754 -0.89 32.17 -0.38
C ALA A 754 -1.36 32.67 -1.76
N LEU A 755 -0.49 32.65 -2.77
CA LEU A 755 -0.88 32.98 -4.15
C LEU A 755 -1.86 31.97 -4.73
N SER A 756 -1.64 30.68 -4.47
CA SER A 756 -2.51 29.60 -4.92
C SER A 756 -3.92 29.73 -4.33
N GLU A 757 -4.00 30.00 -3.02
CA GLU A 757 -5.27 30.25 -2.33
C GLU A 757 -5.97 31.49 -2.89
N ALA A 758 -5.23 32.59 -3.10
CA ALA A 758 -5.76 33.82 -3.66
C ALA A 758 -6.29 33.66 -5.09
N LEU A 759 -5.53 33.02 -5.99
CA LEU A 759 -5.96 32.72 -7.36
C LEU A 759 -7.19 31.80 -7.36
N THR A 760 -7.25 30.83 -6.45
CA THR A 760 -8.42 29.96 -6.28
C THR A 760 -9.64 30.75 -5.80
N ALA A 761 -9.46 31.69 -4.86
CA ALA A 761 -10.52 32.58 -4.37
C ALA A 761 -11.04 33.55 -5.45
N GLU A 762 -10.20 33.91 -6.43
CA GLU A 762 -10.58 34.66 -7.64
C GLU A 762 -11.15 33.75 -8.75
N GLY A 763 -11.52 32.52 -8.38
CA GLY A 763 -12.22 31.56 -9.23
C GLY A 763 -11.35 30.96 -10.33
N GLN A 764 -10.03 30.89 -10.16
CA GLN A 764 -9.11 30.24 -11.10
C GLN A 764 -8.79 28.79 -10.68
N ASP A 765 -8.32 27.96 -11.62
CA ASP A 765 -7.77 26.64 -11.28
C ASP A 765 -6.27 26.76 -11.07
N VAL A 766 -5.73 26.26 -9.95
CA VAL A 766 -4.31 26.43 -9.63
C VAL A 766 -3.65 25.11 -9.25
N VAL A 767 -2.50 24.85 -9.85
CA VAL A 767 -1.59 23.74 -9.55
C VAL A 767 -0.31 24.32 -8.97
N VAL A 768 0.21 23.76 -7.87
CA VAL A 768 1.56 24.07 -7.38
C VAL A 768 2.48 22.89 -7.69
N HIS A 769 3.56 23.11 -8.42
CA HIS A 769 4.59 22.11 -8.69
C HIS A 769 5.84 22.39 -7.86
N ASP A 770 6.55 21.32 -7.50
CA ASP A 770 7.95 21.39 -7.10
C ASP A 770 8.85 20.70 -8.14
N ASP A 771 10.17 20.74 -7.95
CA ASP A 771 11.14 20.10 -8.85
C ASP A 771 10.91 18.59 -9.06
N ARG A 772 10.13 17.93 -8.20
CA ARG A 772 9.76 16.51 -8.37
C ARG A 772 8.66 16.33 -9.43
N TYR A 773 8.03 17.41 -9.90
CA TYR A 773 6.75 17.40 -10.62
C TYR A 773 6.75 18.11 -11.98
N ILE A 774 7.91 18.23 -12.66
CA ILE A 774 8.04 18.94 -13.94
C ILE A 774 7.34 18.21 -15.13
N SER A 775 7.01 16.91 -15.00
CA SER A 775 6.46 16.09 -16.10
C SER A 775 5.00 15.63 -15.90
N ARG A 776 4.11 16.51 -15.43
CA ARG A 776 2.68 16.20 -15.25
C ARG A 776 1.98 15.91 -16.59
N ARG A 777 1.20 14.82 -16.63
CA ARG A 777 0.53 14.27 -17.84
C ARG A 777 -0.44 15.21 -18.54
N LEU A 778 -1.10 16.10 -17.80
CA LEU A 778 -2.09 17.06 -18.33
C LEU A 778 -1.51 18.49 -18.41
N SER A 779 -0.19 18.62 -18.49
CA SER A 779 0.46 19.93 -18.65
C SER A 779 0.03 20.64 -19.93
N TYR A 780 -0.39 19.89 -20.96
CA TYR A 780 -0.96 20.42 -22.21
C TYR A 780 -2.27 21.21 -22.01
N MET A 781 -2.92 21.13 -20.85
CA MET A 781 -4.15 21.89 -20.52
C MET A 781 -3.90 23.20 -19.77
N ASP A 782 -2.67 23.45 -19.32
CA ASP A 782 -2.34 24.61 -18.48
C ASP A 782 -2.35 25.89 -19.33
N ASP A 783 -3.05 26.93 -18.88
CA ASP A 783 -3.13 28.22 -19.60
C ASP A 783 -1.98 29.16 -19.23
N VAL A 784 -1.47 29.05 -18.00
CA VAL A 784 -0.52 30.01 -17.43
C VAL A 784 0.50 29.26 -16.60
N ALA A 785 1.77 29.52 -16.85
CA ALA A 785 2.88 28.95 -16.11
C ALA A 785 3.65 30.05 -15.38
N VAL A 786 3.59 30.08 -14.06
CA VAL A 786 4.32 31.04 -13.22
C VAL A 786 5.59 30.38 -12.70
N THR A 787 6.74 30.92 -13.08
CA THR A 787 8.06 30.46 -12.62
C THR A 787 8.70 31.53 -11.76
N LEU A 788 9.11 31.17 -10.54
CA LEU A 788 9.95 32.01 -9.70
C LEU A 788 11.41 31.76 -10.07
N ASP A 789 12.16 32.80 -10.46
CA ASP A 789 13.61 32.90 -10.76
C ASP A 789 14.49 31.64 -10.51
N VAL A 790 14.17 30.53 -11.19
CA VAL A 790 14.83 29.23 -11.06
C VAL A 790 14.89 28.66 -12.47
N GLY A 791 16.03 28.07 -12.84
CA GLY A 791 16.23 27.45 -14.15
C GLY A 791 15.45 26.14 -14.35
N CYS A 792 14.24 26.05 -13.81
CA CYS A 792 13.33 24.93 -14.03
C CYS A 792 12.79 24.99 -15.47
N GLY A 793 12.73 23.83 -16.13
CA GLY A 793 12.15 23.73 -17.47
C GLY A 793 10.68 24.17 -17.45
N LEU A 794 10.29 24.96 -18.44
CA LEU A 794 8.90 25.41 -18.63
C LEU A 794 8.00 24.20 -18.97
N PRO A 795 6.72 24.23 -18.56
CA PRO A 795 5.80 23.12 -18.76
C PRO A 795 5.53 22.82 -20.24
N GLY A 796 5.03 21.61 -20.49
CA GLY A 796 4.84 21.04 -21.82
C GLY A 796 3.71 21.64 -22.69
N ASN A 797 2.97 22.66 -22.23
CA ASN A 797 2.08 23.41 -23.12
C ASN A 797 2.83 24.61 -23.74
N PRO A 798 3.19 24.56 -25.03
CA PRO A 798 3.86 25.67 -25.70
C PRO A 798 2.96 26.91 -25.86
N GLU A 799 1.64 26.78 -25.72
CA GLU A 799 0.68 27.88 -25.82
C GLU A 799 0.33 28.52 -24.46
N ALA A 800 0.87 28.00 -23.36
CA ALA A 800 0.66 28.61 -22.05
C ALA A 800 1.35 29.97 -21.96
N VAL A 801 0.71 30.93 -21.30
CA VAL A 801 1.34 32.21 -20.96
C VAL A 801 2.39 31.97 -19.89
N ARG A 802 3.65 32.21 -20.23
CA ARG A 802 4.79 32.01 -19.33
C ARG A 802 5.07 33.29 -18.55
N VAL A 803 4.83 33.24 -17.26
CA VAL A 803 5.03 34.35 -16.32
C VAL A 803 6.32 34.10 -15.53
N ALA A 804 7.34 34.92 -15.76
CA ALA A 804 8.55 34.92 -14.95
C ALA A 804 8.42 35.93 -13.81
N TRP A 805 8.40 35.45 -12.57
CA TRP A 805 8.38 36.31 -11.38
C TRP A 805 9.79 36.48 -10.82
N VAL A 806 10.33 37.68 -10.98
CA VAL A 806 11.72 38.00 -10.64
C VAL A 806 11.84 38.31 -9.15
N ARG A 807 12.83 37.70 -8.48
CA ARG A 807 13.09 37.88 -7.04
C ARG A 807 14.39 38.61 -6.70
N ALA A 808 15.27 38.80 -7.68
CA ALA A 808 16.61 39.34 -7.50
C ALA A 808 16.84 40.55 -8.42
N ALA A 809 17.96 41.23 -8.23
CA ALA A 809 18.39 42.31 -9.10
C ALA A 809 18.37 41.86 -10.58
N PRO A 810 18.00 42.74 -11.54
CA PRO A 810 17.98 42.43 -12.97
C PRO A 810 19.26 41.76 -13.52
N SER A 811 20.42 42.01 -12.91
CA SER A 811 21.72 41.40 -13.26
C SER A 811 21.83 39.90 -12.96
N HIS A 812 20.94 39.35 -12.12
CA HIS A 812 20.91 37.94 -11.72
C HIS A 812 19.88 37.11 -12.49
N VAL A 813 19.00 37.75 -13.27
CA VAL A 813 18.11 37.07 -14.21
C VAL A 813 18.95 36.51 -15.35
N ARG A 814 19.06 35.19 -15.46
CA ARG A 814 19.77 34.55 -16.58
C ARG A 814 19.10 34.98 -17.90
N SER A 815 19.89 35.32 -18.93
CA SER A 815 19.36 35.73 -20.25
C SER A 815 18.33 34.74 -20.81
N ALA A 816 18.55 33.44 -20.61
CA ALA A 816 17.66 32.37 -21.02
C ALA A 816 16.25 32.41 -20.36
N LEU A 817 16.09 33.02 -19.19
CA LEU A 817 14.77 33.15 -18.53
C LEU A 817 13.96 34.29 -19.16
N ALA A 818 14.64 35.37 -19.55
CA ALA A 818 14.02 36.53 -20.21
C ALA A 818 13.60 36.23 -21.66
N ASP A 819 14.35 35.38 -22.36
CA ASP A 819 14.08 34.97 -23.75
C ASP A 819 12.88 34.01 -23.88
N HIS A 820 12.35 33.49 -22.77
CA HIS A 820 11.32 32.44 -22.74
C HIS A 820 10.09 32.80 -21.92
N ALA A 821 9.97 34.03 -21.41
CA ALA A 821 8.78 34.51 -20.70
C ALA A 821 7.90 35.37 -21.62
N ASP A 822 6.58 35.19 -21.54
CA ASP A 822 5.60 36.03 -22.23
C ASP A 822 5.21 37.25 -21.38
N LEU A 823 5.35 37.14 -20.05
CA LEU A 823 5.14 38.21 -19.08
C LEU A 823 6.23 38.17 -18.02
N LEU A 824 6.84 39.33 -17.74
CA LEU A 824 7.77 39.47 -16.62
C LEU A 824 7.12 40.28 -15.49
N VAL A 825 7.07 39.71 -14.29
CA VAL A 825 6.61 40.41 -13.08
C VAL A 825 7.84 40.96 -12.37
N ALA A 826 8.02 42.28 -12.51
CA ALA A 826 9.14 42.99 -11.94
C ALA A 826 8.79 43.54 -10.54
N PRO A 827 9.65 43.30 -9.55
CA PRO A 827 9.38 43.68 -8.17
C PRO A 827 9.50 45.18 -7.89
N SER A 828 10.11 45.97 -8.79
CA SER A 828 10.19 47.43 -8.66
C SER A 828 10.10 48.16 -10.01
N THR A 829 9.67 49.42 -9.98
CA THR A 829 9.61 50.29 -11.16
C THR A 829 11.00 50.55 -11.76
N ARG A 830 12.03 50.76 -10.93
CA ARG A 830 13.43 50.96 -11.38
C ARG A 830 14.01 49.75 -12.11
N SER A 831 13.71 48.55 -11.63
CA SER A 831 14.10 47.30 -12.31
C SER A 831 13.44 47.18 -13.69
N SER A 832 12.22 47.70 -13.80
CA SER A 832 11.41 47.64 -15.00
C SER A 832 11.90 48.59 -16.10
N ASP A 833 12.31 49.80 -15.74
CA ASP A 833 12.92 50.76 -16.69
C ASP A 833 14.21 50.19 -17.31
N ARG A 834 15.00 49.44 -16.54
CA ARG A 834 16.20 48.75 -17.04
C ARG A 834 15.87 47.62 -18.02
N PHE A 835 14.81 46.83 -17.75
CA PHE A 835 14.35 45.77 -18.66
C PHE A 835 13.69 46.32 -19.94
N ALA A 836 12.97 47.44 -19.85
CA ALA A 836 12.38 48.11 -21.00
C ALA A 836 13.44 48.56 -22.01
N GLN A 837 14.60 49.01 -21.51
CA GLN A 837 15.73 49.46 -22.33
C GLN A 837 16.48 48.30 -23.01
N SER A 838 16.33 47.06 -22.52
CA SER A 838 17.01 45.87 -23.08
C SER A 838 16.17 45.11 -24.12
N GLY A 839 14.97 45.58 -24.49
CA GLY A 839 14.14 44.99 -25.55
C GLY A 839 13.45 43.67 -25.17
N GLY A 840 13.19 43.45 -23.87
CA GLY A 840 12.54 42.24 -23.35
C GLY A 840 11.00 42.18 -23.53
N PRO A 841 10.35 41.10 -23.04
CA PRO A 841 8.90 40.90 -23.11
C PRO A 841 8.11 41.99 -22.36
N PRO A 842 6.79 42.14 -22.61
CA PRO A 842 5.95 43.04 -21.82
C PRO A 842 6.03 42.68 -20.33
N PHE A 843 6.10 43.70 -19.48
CA PHE A 843 6.34 43.54 -18.05
C PHE A 843 5.31 44.33 -17.23
N THR A 844 5.09 43.88 -16.00
CA THR A 844 4.32 44.59 -14.98
C THR A 844 5.21 44.92 -13.79
N THR A 845 4.97 46.04 -13.12
CA THR A 845 5.94 46.66 -12.20
C THR A 845 5.39 46.86 -10.80
N GLY A 846 6.28 46.79 -9.80
CA GLY A 846 5.99 47.18 -8.41
C GLY A 846 5.19 46.14 -7.62
N TRP A 847 5.23 44.87 -8.03
CA TRP A 847 4.43 43.81 -7.40
C TRP A 847 5.28 42.95 -6.49
N ILE A 848 5.33 43.36 -5.22
CA ILE A 848 5.83 42.56 -4.10
C ILE A 848 4.65 42.39 -3.15
N PHE A 849 4.36 41.18 -2.67
CA PHE A 849 3.28 40.97 -1.71
C PHE A 849 3.72 40.01 -0.60
N GLY A 850 3.13 40.16 0.58
CA GLY A 850 3.38 39.31 1.75
C GLY A 850 2.59 38.00 1.72
N THR A 851 2.37 37.38 2.87
CA THR A 851 1.47 36.23 3.03
C THR A 851 0.16 36.59 3.75
N LEU A 852 0.07 37.81 4.28
CA LEU A 852 -1.07 38.30 5.07
C LEU A 852 -2.14 39.00 4.21
N ASP A 853 -3.42 38.85 4.58
CA ASP A 853 -4.59 39.52 3.96
C ASP A 853 -5.48 40.17 5.04
N GLU A 854 -6.46 40.99 4.64
CA GLU A 854 -7.36 41.74 5.55
C GLU A 854 -8.16 40.81 6.50
N GLY A 855 -8.47 39.59 6.05
CA GLY A 855 -9.23 38.59 6.80
C GLY A 855 -8.39 37.63 7.66
N THR A 856 -7.06 37.77 7.68
CA THR A 856 -6.20 36.87 8.47
C THR A 856 -6.42 37.15 9.97
N VAL A 857 -7.13 36.23 10.64
CA VAL A 857 -7.28 36.26 12.11
C VAL A 857 -5.94 35.86 12.73
N LEU A 858 -5.24 36.87 13.22
CA LEU A 858 -3.99 36.67 13.94
C LEU A 858 -4.31 36.06 15.32
N PRO A 859 -3.65 34.96 15.74
CA PRO A 859 -3.81 34.44 17.10
C PRO A 859 -3.52 35.54 18.13
N ASP A 860 -4.21 35.50 19.27
CA ASP A 860 -4.07 36.47 20.36
C ASP A 860 -2.58 36.71 20.66
N VAL A 861 -2.21 37.98 20.55
CA VAL A 861 -0.83 38.48 20.57
C VAL A 861 -0.09 37.93 21.79
N VAL A 862 0.98 37.15 21.55
CA VAL A 862 2.06 37.02 22.55
C VAL A 862 2.56 38.44 22.80
N PRO A 863 2.53 38.96 24.05
CA PRO A 863 3.05 40.28 24.34
C PRO A 863 4.47 40.41 23.77
N ALA A 864 4.75 41.50 23.06
CA ALA A 864 6.08 41.72 22.50
C ALA A 864 7.14 41.60 23.63
N GLY A 865 8.14 40.73 23.42
CA GLY A 865 9.36 40.73 24.21
C GLY A 865 9.69 39.41 24.90
N SER A 866 10.49 38.59 24.23
CA SER A 866 11.49 37.65 24.79
C SER A 866 12.04 36.65 23.75
N GLY A 867 11.46 36.59 22.55
CA GLY A 867 11.97 35.73 21.47
C GLY A 867 13.18 36.29 20.72
N PRO A 868 13.81 35.47 19.86
CA PRO A 868 15.04 35.84 19.16
C PRO A 868 14.81 36.93 18.09
N VAL A 869 15.90 37.57 17.67
CA VAL A 869 15.96 38.40 16.47
C VAL A 869 15.85 37.49 15.25
N LEU A 870 14.85 37.74 14.40
CA LEU A 870 14.72 36.98 13.16
C LEU A 870 15.62 37.53 12.08
N VAL A 871 16.37 36.65 11.44
CA VAL A 871 17.25 36.99 10.32
C VAL A 871 16.71 36.37 9.03
N LEU A 872 16.41 37.24 8.07
CA LEU A 872 15.83 36.90 6.76
C LEU A 872 16.85 37.16 5.65
N GLY A 873 16.70 36.43 4.54
CA GLY A 873 17.45 36.69 3.31
C GLY A 873 18.67 35.79 3.11
N ASP A 874 19.75 36.33 2.55
CA ASP A 874 20.91 35.55 2.11
C ASP A 874 22.19 35.84 2.93
N PRO A 875 22.74 34.84 3.64
CA PRO A 875 23.95 35.01 4.45
C PRO A 875 25.18 35.47 3.67
N THR A 876 25.25 35.29 2.34
CA THR A 876 26.42 35.74 1.56
C THR A 876 26.62 37.26 1.60
N PHE A 877 25.58 38.03 1.89
CA PHE A 877 25.63 39.49 1.99
C PHE A 877 25.62 39.98 3.45
N GLY A 878 25.64 39.08 4.43
CA GLY A 878 25.60 39.38 5.86
C GLY A 878 26.99 39.41 6.50
N ALA A 879 27.99 40.01 5.83
CA ALA A 879 29.35 40.08 6.37
C ALA A 879 29.37 40.82 7.73
N GLY A 880 29.95 40.21 8.77
CA GLY A 880 29.99 40.76 10.12
C GLY A 880 28.67 40.68 10.91
N LEU A 881 27.63 40.04 10.36
CA LEU A 881 26.33 39.91 11.03
C LEU A 881 26.42 39.08 12.31
N ALA A 882 27.12 37.94 12.28
CA ALA A 882 27.27 37.08 13.46
C ALA A 882 27.99 37.80 14.61
N ASP A 883 29.03 38.56 14.27
CA ASP A 883 29.78 39.36 15.24
C ASP A 883 28.91 40.49 15.83
N ALA A 884 28.14 41.19 14.99
CA ALA A 884 27.21 42.23 15.43
C ALA A 884 26.10 41.70 16.34
N LEU A 885 25.52 40.53 16.02
CA LEU A 885 24.49 39.89 16.85
C LEU A 885 25.07 39.45 18.21
N ALA A 886 26.29 38.91 18.22
CA ALA A 886 27.01 38.53 19.43
C ALA A 886 27.37 39.75 20.30
N GLU A 887 27.83 40.84 19.68
CA GLU A 887 28.17 42.09 20.35
C GLU A 887 26.93 42.78 20.96
N ALA A 888 25.79 42.75 20.26
CA ALA A 888 24.51 43.23 20.77
C ALA A 888 23.94 42.35 21.89
N GLY A 889 24.49 41.15 22.13
CA GLY A 889 24.05 40.22 23.17
C GLY A 889 22.65 39.66 22.92
N VAL A 890 22.22 39.55 21.66
CA VAL A 890 20.87 39.10 21.27
C VAL A 890 20.90 37.68 20.71
N GLU A 891 19.89 36.89 21.06
CA GLU A 891 19.68 35.57 20.46
C GLU A 891 19.10 35.76 19.06
N ALA A 892 19.63 35.06 18.05
CA ALA A 892 19.22 35.22 16.66
C ALA A 892 18.76 33.89 16.05
N LEU A 893 17.77 33.97 15.17
CA LEU A 893 17.17 32.82 14.51
C LEU A 893 17.09 33.08 13.00
N GLY A 894 17.85 32.29 12.23
CA GLY A 894 17.86 32.38 10.77
C GLY A 894 16.69 31.64 10.15
N VAL A 895 16.04 32.26 9.16
CA VAL A 895 14.93 31.64 8.42
C VAL A 895 15.47 31.07 7.10
N GLY A 896 15.68 29.75 7.08
CA GLY A 896 16.18 29.00 5.92
C GLY A 896 17.58 28.39 6.11
N LYS A 897 17.80 27.22 5.50
CA LYS A 897 18.97 26.36 5.72
C LYS A 897 20.33 27.02 5.47
N ARG A 898 20.41 28.02 4.59
CA ARG A 898 21.67 28.72 4.29
C ARG A 898 22.23 29.45 5.51
N TRP A 899 21.37 29.88 6.45
CA TRP A 899 21.81 30.54 7.67
C TRP A 899 22.57 29.62 8.64
N ALA A 900 22.50 28.29 8.45
CA ALA A 900 23.25 27.35 9.27
C ALA A 900 24.77 27.58 9.20
N SER A 901 25.30 28.06 8.07
CA SER A 901 26.73 28.36 7.94
C SER A 901 27.18 29.60 8.72
N VAL A 902 26.24 30.44 9.16
CA VAL A 902 26.52 31.71 9.88
C VAL A 902 26.10 31.63 11.34
N LEU A 903 24.92 31.06 11.61
CA LEU A 903 24.33 30.98 12.95
C LEU A 903 24.44 29.58 13.59
N GLY A 904 24.70 28.54 12.79
CA GLY A 904 24.71 27.14 13.23
C GLY A 904 23.34 26.45 13.14
N ASP A 905 23.32 25.11 12.95
CA ASP A 905 22.10 24.33 12.66
C ASP A 905 20.98 24.45 13.71
N ARG A 906 21.33 24.67 14.98
CA ARG A 906 20.35 24.79 16.08
C ARG A 906 19.53 26.08 16.00
N TRP A 907 20.08 27.08 15.32
CA TRP A 907 19.61 28.47 15.24
C TRP A 907 18.92 28.77 13.91
N VAL A 908 18.42 27.73 13.24
CA VAL A 908 17.67 27.84 11.99
C VAL A 908 16.27 27.27 12.18
N ARG A 909 15.27 27.93 11.59
CA ARG A 909 13.90 27.39 11.47
C ARG A 909 13.43 27.37 10.03
N TRP A 910 12.49 26.46 9.79
CA TRP A 910 11.78 26.33 8.52
C TRP A 910 10.27 26.32 8.82
N PRO A 911 9.58 27.46 8.66
CA PRO A 911 8.12 27.47 8.77
C PRO A 911 7.55 26.72 7.56
N GLU A 912 6.77 25.68 7.82
CA GLU A 912 6.15 24.86 6.78
C GLU A 912 4.74 25.34 6.40
N THR A 913 4.18 26.30 7.15
CA THR A 913 2.84 26.88 6.93
C THR A 913 2.83 28.38 7.17
N CYS A 914 1.85 29.10 6.61
CA CYS A 914 1.62 30.53 6.87
C CYS A 914 1.41 30.82 8.37
N VAL A 915 0.76 29.91 9.10
CA VAL A 915 0.55 30.02 10.56
C VAL A 915 1.88 29.95 11.31
N ALA A 916 2.72 28.97 11.00
CA ALA A 916 4.04 28.83 11.63
C ALA A 916 4.96 30.01 11.30
N TRP A 917 4.83 30.59 10.10
CA TRP A 917 5.52 31.83 9.72
C TRP A 917 5.06 33.02 10.56
N TYR A 918 3.75 33.17 10.75
CA TYR A 918 3.20 34.25 11.57
C TYR A 918 3.60 34.13 13.05
N GLU A 919 3.49 32.95 13.65
CA GLU A 919 3.91 32.72 15.05
C GLU A 919 5.38 33.11 15.27
N LEU A 920 6.23 32.77 14.30
CA LEU A 920 7.64 33.12 14.31
C LEU A 920 7.83 34.65 14.26
N LEU A 921 7.15 35.35 13.33
CA LEU A 921 7.19 36.81 13.22
C LEU A 921 6.65 37.51 14.46
N ALA A 922 5.53 37.05 15.01
CA ALA A 922 4.89 37.65 16.18
C ALA A 922 5.77 37.52 17.43
N GLY A 923 6.43 36.37 17.60
CA GLY A 923 7.34 36.10 18.72
C GLY A 923 8.71 36.81 18.62
N ALA A 924 9.06 37.32 17.44
CA ALA A 924 10.35 38.00 17.21
C ALA A 924 10.49 39.28 18.03
N THR A 925 11.70 39.60 18.49
CA THR A 925 11.99 40.91 19.10
C THR A 925 12.28 41.99 18.05
N ARG A 926 13.10 41.64 17.05
CA ARG A 926 13.43 42.45 15.86
C ARG A 926 13.45 41.55 14.63
N VAL A 927 13.34 42.16 13.45
CA VAL A 927 13.52 41.49 12.17
C VAL A 927 14.65 42.18 11.42
N VAL A 928 15.66 41.40 11.03
CA VAL A 928 16.80 41.83 10.23
C VAL A 928 16.71 41.18 8.86
N SER A 929 16.70 41.98 7.80
CA SER A 929 16.64 41.54 6.41
C SER A 929 17.97 41.78 5.71
N ILE A 930 18.64 40.70 5.31
CA ILE A 930 19.91 40.72 4.59
C ILE A 930 19.70 40.38 3.13
N VAL A 931 19.88 41.36 2.25
CA VAL A 931 19.68 41.22 0.81
C VAL A 931 20.92 41.61 0.03
N ASP A 932 20.95 41.24 -1.24
CA ASP A 932 21.97 41.70 -2.17
C ASP A 932 21.93 43.25 -2.30
N PRO A 933 23.05 43.96 -2.06
CA PRO A 933 23.12 45.41 -2.24
C PRO A 933 22.73 45.89 -3.64
N ALA A 934 23.01 45.09 -4.68
CA ALA A 934 22.58 45.41 -6.05
C ALA A 934 21.06 45.38 -6.19
N ALA A 935 20.39 44.47 -5.48
CA ALA A 935 18.93 44.42 -5.42
C ALA A 935 18.34 45.58 -4.61
N GLY A 936 19.00 45.97 -3.51
CA GLY A 936 18.62 47.14 -2.72
C GLY A 936 18.69 48.45 -3.50
N ALA A 937 19.73 48.65 -4.32
CA ALA A 937 19.85 49.82 -5.21
C ALA A 937 18.68 49.92 -6.22
N ASP A 938 18.08 48.78 -6.56
CA ASP A 938 16.89 48.65 -7.38
C ASP A 938 15.57 48.84 -6.63
N GLY A 939 15.61 49.14 -5.32
CA GLY A 939 14.43 49.32 -4.48
C GLY A 939 13.72 48.01 -4.15
N LEU A 940 14.43 46.87 -4.21
CA LEU A 940 13.87 45.56 -3.91
C LEU A 940 13.87 45.27 -2.41
N VAL A 941 12.72 44.81 -1.89
CA VAL A 941 12.64 44.14 -0.58
C VAL A 941 12.20 42.68 -0.75
N LEU A 942 12.55 41.82 0.20
CA LEU A 942 12.07 40.43 0.18
C LEU A 942 10.56 40.40 0.50
N PRO A 943 9.76 39.52 -0.12
CA PRO A 943 8.34 39.36 0.20
C PRO A 943 8.03 39.23 1.72
N PRO A 944 8.82 38.46 2.51
CA PRO A 944 8.72 38.44 3.99
C PRO A 944 8.80 39.79 4.72
N VAL A 945 9.42 40.81 4.13
CA VAL A 945 9.54 42.15 4.73
C VAL A 945 8.16 42.81 4.82
N VAL A 946 7.25 42.53 3.87
CA VAL A 946 5.87 43.04 3.93
C VAL A 946 5.18 42.54 5.20
N ASP A 947 5.24 41.24 5.47
CA ASP A 947 4.64 40.65 6.67
C ASP A 947 5.31 41.17 7.94
N ALA A 948 6.64 41.27 7.95
CA ALA A 948 7.38 41.80 9.07
C ALA A 948 7.02 43.27 9.38
N LEU A 949 6.78 44.11 8.37
CA LEU A 949 6.32 45.49 8.56
C LEU A 949 4.88 45.55 9.10
N VAL A 950 3.99 44.69 8.59
CA VAL A 950 2.61 44.61 9.08
C VAL A 950 2.57 44.19 10.55
N VAL A 951 3.39 43.21 10.95
CA VAL A 951 3.38 42.63 12.30
C VAL A 951 4.25 43.40 13.30
N ARG A 952 5.45 43.83 12.88
CA ARG A 952 6.48 44.42 13.78
C ARG A 952 6.66 45.92 13.59
N GLY A 953 6.13 46.50 12.52
CA GLY A 953 6.23 47.93 12.22
C GLY A 953 7.58 48.39 11.71
N GLU A 954 8.68 47.72 12.08
CA GLU A 954 10.02 48.07 11.66
C GLU A 954 10.84 46.84 11.26
N VAL A 955 11.61 46.98 10.18
CA VAL A 955 12.58 45.99 9.70
C VAL A 955 13.93 46.66 9.52
N ILE A 956 14.97 46.08 10.13
CA ILE A 956 16.35 46.54 9.95
C ILE A 956 16.92 45.85 8.71
N SER A 957 17.56 46.57 7.79
CA SER A 957 18.10 45.97 6.57
C SER A 957 19.48 46.49 6.19
N ASN A 958 20.27 45.69 5.49
CA ASN A 958 21.59 46.11 4.97
C ASN A 958 21.49 46.97 3.69
N VAL A 959 20.27 47.35 3.28
CA VAL A 959 20.02 48.22 2.14
C VAL A 959 19.00 49.29 2.50
N SER A 960 19.15 50.47 1.90
CA SER A 960 18.15 51.53 1.99
C SER A 960 17.11 51.39 0.89
N VAL A 961 15.84 51.51 1.24
CA VAL A 961 14.71 51.48 0.30
C VAL A 961 13.85 52.71 0.52
N ASP A 962 13.93 53.66 -0.42
CA ASP A 962 13.22 54.94 -0.36
C ASP A 962 11.93 54.91 -1.19
N GLY A 963 10.82 55.37 -0.59
CA GLY A 963 9.52 55.57 -1.25
C GLY A 963 8.37 54.77 -0.64
N PRO A 964 7.10 55.14 -0.89
CA PRO A 964 5.94 54.34 -0.49
C PRO A 964 5.99 52.94 -1.14
N PRO A 965 5.60 51.86 -0.43
CA PRO A 965 5.06 51.84 0.94
C PRO A 965 6.14 51.67 2.05
N TRP A 966 7.43 51.68 1.72
CA TRP A 966 8.54 51.33 2.63
C TRP A 966 8.97 52.48 3.56
N ALA A 967 8.55 53.71 3.22
CA ALA A 967 8.94 54.94 3.90
C ALA A 967 8.64 54.88 5.42
N GLY A 968 9.71 54.90 6.22
CA GLY A 968 9.62 54.93 7.69
C GLY A 968 9.53 53.57 8.38
N GLY A 969 9.41 52.46 7.63
CA GLY A 969 9.35 51.11 8.18
C GLY A 969 10.62 50.28 7.98
N VAL A 970 11.39 50.53 6.91
CA VAL A 970 12.68 49.85 6.68
C VAL A 970 13.83 50.77 7.08
N VAL A 971 14.65 50.34 8.04
CA VAL A 971 15.78 51.13 8.56
C VAL A 971 17.09 50.48 8.12
N ALA A 972 17.90 51.23 7.37
CA ALA A 972 19.15 50.72 6.81
C ALA A 972 20.31 50.78 7.82
N PHE A 973 21.24 49.82 7.71
CA PHE A 973 22.56 49.88 8.33
C PHE A 973 23.66 49.65 7.30
N ASP A 974 24.77 50.37 7.45
CA ASP A 974 25.92 50.30 6.55
C ASP A 974 27.09 49.50 7.15
N ASN A 975 27.07 49.27 8.47
CA ASN A 975 28.13 48.55 9.17
C ASN A 975 27.62 47.84 10.45
N ALA A 976 28.45 46.95 11.00
CA ALA A 976 28.13 46.16 12.19
C ALA A 976 27.77 47.02 13.41
N GLN A 977 28.46 48.13 13.64
CA GLN A 977 28.19 49.01 14.79
C GLN A 977 26.80 49.64 14.71
N GLN A 978 26.41 50.14 13.52
CA GLN A 978 25.06 50.67 13.31
C GLN A 978 23.98 49.60 13.50
N LEU A 979 24.26 48.34 13.12
CA LEU A 979 23.34 47.24 13.38
C LEU A 979 23.19 46.99 14.89
N VAL A 980 24.29 46.98 15.66
CA VAL A 980 24.25 46.86 17.13
C VAL A 980 23.40 47.98 17.74
N ASP A 981 23.61 49.23 17.31
CA ASP A 981 22.86 50.39 17.80
C ASP A 981 21.35 50.26 17.48
N LEU A 982 21.01 49.82 16.25
CA LEU A 982 19.63 49.59 15.83
C LEU A 982 18.98 48.36 16.49
N LEU A 983 19.74 47.36 16.92
CA LEU A 983 19.16 46.28 17.72
C LEU A 983 18.77 46.75 19.13
N GLY A 984 19.47 47.76 19.66
CA GLY A 984 19.22 48.34 20.98
C GLY A 984 18.13 49.43 21.04
N HIS A 985 17.81 50.11 19.93
CA HIS A 985 16.81 51.19 19.94
C HIS A 985 15.37 50.67 19.97
N GLU A 986 14.42 51.43 20.54
CA GLU A 986 12.99 51.08 20.45
C GLU A 986 12.48 51.16 19.01
N PRO A 987 11.76 50.12 18.53
CA PRO A 987 11.34 50.04 17.15
C PRO A 987 10.24 51.07 16.87
N LYS A 988 10.29 51.71 15.70
CA LYS A 988 9.25 52.65 15.30
C LYS A 988 7.96 51.91 14.95
N ALA A 989 6.84 52.39 15.50
CA ALA A 989 5.52 51.91 15.09
C ALA A 989 5.17 52.47 13.71
N LEU A 990 4.90 51.59 12.75
CA LEU A 990 4.28 51.97 11.49
C LEU A 990 2.86 52.49 11.75
N ASP A 991 2.46 53.58 11.11
CA ASP A 991 1.12 54.11 11.26
C ASP A 991 0.08 53.15 10.63
N GLU A 992 -1.15 53.19 11.15
CA GLU A 992 -2.20 52.25 10.75
C GLU A 992 -2.65 52.43 9.29
N ALA A 993 -2.50 53.64 8.71
CA ALA A 993 -2.83 53.87 7.31
C ALA A 993 -1.81 53.16 6.39
N THR A 994 -0.51 53.23 6.73
CA THR A 994 0.54 52.51 6.02
C THR A 994 0.40 50.99 6.19
N ARG A 995 0.09 50.49 7.40
CA ARG A 995 -0.18 49.05 7.61
C ARG A 995 -1.38 48.55 6.81
N ARG A 996 -2.46 49.33 6.76
CA ARG A 996 -3.63 48.99 5.94
C ARG A 996 -3.29 49.01 4.46
N HIS A 997 -2.55 50.01 3.99
CA HIS A 997 -2.09 50.06 2.60
C HIS A 997 -1.25 48.84 2.21
N LEU A 998 -0.35 48.37 3.10
CA LEU A 998 0.40 47.13 2.89
C LEU A 998 -0.52 45.90 2.82
N ARG A 999 -1.54 45.80 3.69
CA ARG A 999 -2.53 44.71 3.65
C ARG A 999 -3.45 44.76 2.43
N ASP A 1000 -3.70 45.95 1.87
CA ASP A 1000 -4.64 46.10 0.75
C ASP A 1000 -3.92 45.95 -0.60
N GLN A 1001 -2.77 46.60 -0.77
CA GLN A 1001 -2.07 46.72 -2.07
C GLN A 1001 -0.95 45.70 -2.26
N HIS A 1002 -0.48 45.09 -1.16
CA HIS A 1002 0.61 44.12 -1.15
C HIS A 1002 0.16 42.79 -0.50
N SER A 1003 -1.11 42.42 -0.69
CA SER A 1003 -1.66 41.12 -0.30
C SER A 1003 -1.65 40.08 -1.44
N PRO A 1004 -1.71 38.78 -1.10
CA PRO A 1004 -1.88 37.72 -2.10
C PRO A 1004 -3.11 37.91 -2.99
N ARG A 1005 -4.22 38.41 -2.44
CA ARG A 1005 -5.48 38.58 -3.16
C ARG A 1005 -5.40 39.66 -4.23
N GLU A 1006 -4.82 40.81 -3.92
CA GLU A 1006 -4.62 41.87 -4.90
C GLU A 1006 -3.62 41.44 -5.98
N ALA A 1007 -2.55 40.72 -5.60
CA ALA A 1007 -1.61 40.14 -6.56
C ALA A 1007 -2.31 39.17 -7.54
N ALA A 1008 -3.15 38.27 -7.04
CA ALA A 1008 -3.92 37.33 -7.85
C ALA A 1008 -4.86 38.06 -8.84
N ARG A 1009 -5.61 39.07 -8.36
CA ARG A 1009 -6.52 39.87 -9.22
C ARG A 1009 -5.78 40.51 -10.38
N ARG A 1010 -4.68 41.21 -10.10
CA ARG A 1010 -3.89 41.91 -11.12
C ARG A 1010 -3.25 40.95 -12.12
N LEU A 1011 -2.74 39.82 -11.65
CA LEU A 1011 -2.19 38.78 -12.53
C LEU A 1011 -3.24 38.26 -13.51
N VAL A 1012 -4.44 37.94 -13.01
CA VAL A 1012 -5.54 37.46 -13.85
C VAL A 1012 -5.91 38.48 -14.92
N GLU A 1013 -5.97 39.76 -14.56
CA GLU A 1013 -6.27 40.85 -15.50
C GLU A 1013 -5.19 40.96 -16.59
N VAL A 1014 -3.92 41.05 -16.21
CA VAL A 1014 -2.80 41.23 -17.14
C VAL A 1014 -2.63 40.00 -18.05
N VAL A 1015 -2.74 38.79 -17.51
CA VAL A 1015 -2.66 37.57 -18.33
C VAL A 1015 -3.80 37.51 -19.35
N ARG A 1016 -5.00 37.96 -19.00
CA ARG A 1016 -6.11 38.06 -19.96
C ARG A 1016 -5.82 39.05 -21.09
N VAL A 1017 -5.13 40.15 -20.81
CA VAL A 1017 -4.68 41.11 -21.84
C VAL A 1017 -3.62 40.47 -22.74
N VAL A 1018 -2.58 39.86 -22.16
CA VAL A 1018 -1.50 39.18 -22.91
C VAL A 1018 -2.07 38.11 -23.85
N ARG A 1019 -3.07 37.32 -23.41
CA ARG A 1019 -3.76 36.35 -24.27
C ARG A 1019 -4.57 36.97 -25.40
N ARG A 1020 -5.17 38.15 -25.19
CA ARG A 1020 -5.95 38.88 -26.22
C ARG A 1020 -5.05 39.52 -27.28
N ASP A 1021 -3.91 40.07 -26.86
CA ASP A 1021 -2.98 40.72 -27.77
C ASP A 1021 -2.14 39.71 -28.56
N GLY A 1022 -1.81 38.57 -27.95
CA GLY A 1022 -1.17 37.43 -28.63
C GLY A 1022 -2.06 36.71 -29.65
N SER A 1023 -3.38 36.86 -29.59
CA SER A 1023 -4.34 36.30 -30.55
C SER A 1023 -4.56 37.18 -31.80
N GLY A 1024 -3.76 38.24 -31.97
CA GLY A 1024 -3.70 39.06 -33.19
C GLY A 1024 -3.12 38.36 -34.43
N GLY A 1025 -2.80 37.07 -34.35
CA GLY A 1025 -2.32 36.29 -35.50
C GLY A 1025 -2.58 34.79 -35.35
N GLY A 1026 -3.83 34.35 -35.45
CA GLY A 1026 -4.14 32.93 -35.69
C GLY A 1026 -5.40 32.41 -35.01
N LEU A 1027 -6.47 32.31 -35.81
CA LEU A 1027 -7.63 31.41 -35.69
C LEU A 1027 -8.64 31.67 -34.56
N ALA A 1028 -9.74 32.30 -34.97
CA ALA A 1028 -11.07 31.99 -34.45
C ALA A 1028 -11.35 30.47 -34.58
N PRO A 1029 -12.14 29.86 -33.69
CA PRO A 1029 -12.55 28.47 -33.82
C PRO A 1029 -13.61 28.36 -34.94
N GLU A 1030 -13.17 28.30 -36.18
CA GLU A 1030 -13.99 27.78 -37.27
C GLU A 1030 -13.91 26.25 -37.28
N GLY A 1031 -14.97 25.62 -36.76
CA GLY A 1031 -15.47 24.33 -37.25
C GLY A 1031 -14.73 23.08 -36.80
N ASP A 1032 -15.54 22.08 -36.43
CA ASP A 1032 -15.19 20.66 -36.36
C ASP A 1032 -14.09 20.26 -37.36
N ARG A 1033 -12.86 20.11 -36.87
CA ARG A 1033 -11.86 19.27 -37.53
C ARG A 1033 -11.23 18.33 -36.50
N PRO A 1034 -11.23 17.02 -36.76
CA PRO A 1034 -10.49 16.08 -35.94
C PRO A 1034 -9.01 16.43 -36.01
N VAL A 1035 -8.33 16.37 -34.86
CA VAL A 1035 -6.87 16.51 -34.76
C VAL A 1035 -6.24 15.41 -35.61
N GLU A 1036 -5.68 15.79 -36.77
CA GLU A 1036 -4.84 14.91 -37.56
C GLU A 1036 -3.64 14.47 -36.72
N SER A 1037 -3.33 13.19 -36.85
CA SER A 1037 -2.25 12.47 -36.19
C SER A 1037 -0.96 13.30 -36.07
N LEU A 1038 -0.53 13.53 -34.83
CA LEU A 1038 0.88 13.78 -34.52
C LEU A 1038 1.68 12.55 -34.96
N ASP A 1039 2.35 12.67 -36.10
CA ASP A 1039 3.29 11.71 -36.62
C ASP A 1039 4.48 11.62 -35.65
N LEU A 1040 4.55 10.51 -34.91
CA LEU A 1040 5.65 10.16 -34.02
C LEU A 1040 6.67 9.37 -34.86
N ALA A 1041 7.75 10.04 -35.26
CA ALA A 1041 9.01 9.41 -35.64
C ALA A 1041 9.96 9.37 -34.44
#